data_AF-A0A951IQU2-F1
#
_entry.id   AF-A0A951IQU2-F1
#
_cell.length_a   1.000
_cell.length_b   1.000
_cell.length_c   1.000
_cell.angle_alpha   90.00
_cell.angle_beta   90.00
_cell.angle_gamma   90.00
#
_symmetry.space_group_name_H-M   'P 1'
#
loop_
_entity.id
_entity.type
_entity.pdbx_description
1 polymer ?
#
loop_
_entity_poly.entity_id
_entity_poly.type
_entity_poly.pdbx_seq_one_letter_code
_entity_poly.pdbx_strand_id
1 'polypeptide(L)'
;MVEIELDGKKVEVPPGSMVMHAAEKAGTYIPHFCYHKKLSIAANCRMCLVDVEKAPKPMPACATPVTQGMIVRTKSDKAIKAQQSVMEFLLINHPLDCPICDQGGECQLQDLAVGYGGSGSRYEEEKRVVFHKDVGPLISMEEMSRCIHCTRCVRFGQEVAGVMELGMSHRGEHAEIETFVGETVDSELSGNMIDICPVGALTSKPFRYSARTWELSRRKSVSPHDSTGANLIVQVKNHKVMRVVPLENEAVNECWIADRDRFSYEAVNSEDRLTAPMLKQGGEWKTVDWQTALEYVANGLKQVKAEHGAAAVGLLASPHSTLEELALAGALVRGLGSENIDTRLRQADFSNVAPAGVARWLGLPIASLSTLQRVLVIGSNLRKDHPLFAQRIRQAQRKGAQVNVLNAVAQDWAMPIKNTVLADSGSWVSALAGIAAAIATETGATAPVAADVTDADRAVAKSLLGGDQKAVLLGNAAAHHAKASSLLALANWIGQQTGATVGYLTEAANTVGAQLVKALPGQGGLNAGQMLVGGLKAAILLNNEPALDTAVGAQGLASAGMVVTLSPFKTNMDISDVLLPIAPFTETSGSFVNAEGRLQGFHAVVRPLGDTRPAWKVLRVLGNLLDLPGFDADSSQAVLASALPGVANGSVVDAIRLSNTGSAAVDTAPADVVPCVASIYQLDGLVRRSTALQLTADARAAQAVEGATA
;
A
#
# COMPACT_ATOMS: atom_id res chain seq x y z
N MET A 1 26.23 18.18 -19.92
CA MET A 1 25.50 19.10 -19.03
C MET A 1 25.26 20.40 -19.79
N VAL A 2 24.19 21.12 -19.48
CA VAL A 2 23.88 22.47 -20.01
C VAL A 2 24.06 23.46 -18.86
N GLU A 3 24.91 24.47 -19.04
CA GLU A 3 25.11 25.55 -18.05
C GLU A 3 24.19 26.73 -18.37
N ILE A 4 23.48 27.22 -17.37
CA ILE A 4 22.67 28.45 -17.42
C ILE A 4 23.07 29.39 -16.27
N GLU A 5 22.72 30.66 -16.38
CA GLU A 5 22.76 31.62 -15.28
C GLU A 5 21.33 31.89 -14.78
N LEU A 6 21.07 31.61 -13.50
CA LEU A 6 19.78 31.81 -12.84
C LEU A 6 19.97 32.76 -11.67
N ASP A 7 19.37 33.96 -11.77
CA ASP A 7 19.53 35.05 -10.80
C ASP A 7 21.01 35.35 -10.45
N GLY A 8 21.88 35.37 -11.46
CA GLY A 8 23.31 35.59 -11.30
C GLY A 8 24.12 34.38 -10.86
N LYS A 9 23.47 33.22 -10.61
CA LYS A 9 24.15 31.98 -10.22
C LYS A 9 24.26 31.02 -11.39
N LYS A 10 25.45 30.46 -11.62
CA LYS A 10 25.63 29.39 -12.60
C LYS A 10 25.05 28.08 -12.11
N VAL A 11 24.29 27.40 -12.96
CA VAL A 11 23.64 26.13 -12.67
C VAL A 11 23.78 25.21 -13.86
N GLU A 12 24.26 23.99 -13.62
CA GLU A 12 24.35 22.96 -14.65
C GLU A 12 23.23 21.94 -14.51
N VAL A 13 22.54 21.61 -15.60
CA VAL A 13 21.50 20.56 -15.60
C VAL A 13 21.66 19.60 -16.78
N PRO A 14 21.09 18.39 -16.73
CA PRO A 14 21.08 17.48 -17.87
C PRO A 14 20.38 18.10 -19.09
N PRO A 15 20.84 17.82 -20.33
CA PRO A 15 20.13 18.22 -21.55
C PRO A 15 18.65 17.77 -21.55
N GLY A 16 17.77 18.60 -22.10
CA GLY A 16 16.33 18.36 -22.09
C GLY A 16 15.60 18.80 -20.81
N SER A 17 16.34 19.31 -19.80
CA SER A 17 15.73 19.88 -18.60
C SER A 17 14.98 21.19 -18.88
N MET A 18 13.97 21.49 -18.07
CA MET A 18 13.27 22.77 -18.09
C MET A 18 13.92 23.76 -17.13
N VAL A 19 13.65 25.05 -17.30
CA VAL A 19 14.08 26.11 -16.36
C VAL A 19 13.65 25.79 -14.92
N MET A 20 12.48 25.19 -14.72
CA MET A 20 12.02 24.73 -13.41
C MET A 20 12.98 23.74 -12.73
N HIS A 21 13.55 22.78 -13.47
CA HIS A 21 14.52 21.83 -12.91
C HIS A 21 15.83 22.52 -12.52
N ALA A 22 16.25 23.52 -13.29
CA ALA A 22 17.43 24.32 -12.94
C ALA A 22 17.18 25.17 -11.69
N ALA A 23 15.97 25.73 -11.54
CA ALA A 23 15.57 26.46 -10.34
C ALA A 23 15.56 25.56 -9.10
N GLU A 24 14.98 24.35 -9.21
CA GLU A 24 15.00 23.34 -8.13
C GLU A 24 16.44 22.99 -7.73
N LYS A 25 17.32 22.72 -8.71
CA LYS A 25 18.74 22.43 -8.45
C LYS A 25 19.48 23.61 -7.79
N ALA A 26 19.09 24.84 -8.10
CA ALA A 26 19.67 26.06 -7.54
C ALA A 26 19.13 26.43 -6.15
N GLY A 27 18.09 25.73 -5.67
CA GLY A 27 17.36 26.09 -4.46
C GLY A 27 16.51 27.36 -4.63
N THR A 28 16.16 27.73 -5.86
CA THR A 28 15.32 28.90 -6.17
C THR A 28 13.87 28.44 -6.36
N TYR A 29 12.97 28.92 -5.51
CA TYR A 29 11.54 28.66 -5.66
C TYR A 29 10.91 29.56 -6.72
N ILE A 30 10.22 28.94 -7.68
CA ILE A 30 9.40 29.62 -8.69
C ILE A 30 7.93 29.28 -8.41
N PRO A 31 7.03 30.27 -8.26
CA PRO A 31 5.64 30.01 -7.92
C PRO A 31 4.91 29.26 -9.05
N HIS A 32 4.10 28.26 -8.71
CA HIS A 32 3.43 27.42 -9.71
C HIS A 32 2.17 26.74 -9.16
N PHE A 33 1.18 26.50 -10.04
CA PHE A 33 -0.05 25.76 -9.69
C PHE A 33 -0.25 24.48 -10.50
N CYS A 34 0.01 24.49 -11.81
CA CYS A 34 -0.24 23.31 -12.65
C CYS A 34 0.96 22.35 -12.70
N TYR A 35 2.18 22.85 -12.49
CA TYR A 35 3.38 22.03 -12.48
C TYR A 35 3.37 21.10 -11.27
N HIS A 36 3.71 19.84 -11.47
CA HIS A 36 3.95 18.86 -10.41
C HIS A 36 5.03 17.92 -10.92
N LYS A 37 6.06 17.64 -10.11
CA LYS A 37 7.25 16.88 -10.54
C LYS A 37 6.97 15.46 -11.04
N LYS A 38 5.81 14.89 -10.69
CA LYS A 38 5.36 13.55 -11.11
C LYS A 38 4.25 13.54 -12.19
N LEU A 39 3.88 14.71 -12.73
CA LEU A 39 2.87 14.81 -13.79
C LEU A 39 3.48 15.45 -15.04
N SER A 40 2.86 15.21 -16.19
CA SER A 40 3.23 15.88 -17.45
C SER A 40 3.13 17.40 -17.34
N ILE A 41 3.90 18.12 -18.15
CA ILE A 41 3.91 19.59 -18.14
C ILE A 41 2.68 20.12 -18.89
N ALA A 42 1.80 20.86 -18.19
CA ALA A 42 0.60 21.48 -18.80
C ALA A 42 0.78 22.96 -19.16
N ALA A 43 1.53 23.71 -18.36
CA ALA A 43 1.75 25.16 -18.50
C ALA A 43 0.48 26.03 -18.62
N ASN A 44 -0.69 25.58 -18.14
CA ASN A 44 -1.95 26.30 -18.29
C ASN A 44 -2.17 27.42 -17.24
N CYS A 45 -1.61 27.31 -16.03
CA CYS A 45 -1.80 28.31 -14.97
C CYS A 45 -0.97 29.59 -15.14
N ARG A 46 0.13 29.55 -15.92
CA ARG A 46 1.09 30.65 -16.13
C ARG A 46 1.70 31.29 -14.87
N MET A 47 1.54 30.73 -13.67
CA MET A 47 2.11 31.34 -12.46
C MET A 47 3.66 31.32 -12.45
N CYS A 48 4.28 30.38 -13.14
CA CYS A 48 5.74 30.21 -13.19
C CYS A 48 6.44 31.09 -14.24
N LEU A 49 5.86 32.23 -14.63
CA LEU A 49 6.48 33.11 -15.62
C LEU A 49 7.74 33.75 -15.06
N VAL A 50 8.84 33.63 -15.81
CA VAL A 50 10.17 34.20 -15.50
C VAL A 50 10.69 34.98 -16.70
N ASP A 51 11.67 35.85 -16.47
CA ASP A 51 12.26 36.65 -17.52
C ASP A 51 13.52 35.97 -18.07
N VAL A 52 13.43 35.48 -19.31
CA VAL A 52 14.57 34.88 -20.02
C VAL A 52 15.18 35.94 -20.91
N GLU A 53 16.49 36.12 -20.84
CA GLU A 53 17.18 37.12 -21.65
C GLU A 53 16.94 36.89 -23.15
N LYS A 54 16.76 37.99 -23.89
CA LYS A 54 16.43 38.02 -25.33
C LYS A 54 15.03 37.45 -25.66
N ALA A 55 14.25 36.98 -24.69
CA ALA A 55 12.85 36.64 -24.91
C ALA A 55 11.96 37.89 -24.82
N PRO A 56 11.12 38.18 -25.83
CA PRO A 56 10.31 39.40 -25.87
C PRO A 56 9.20 39.44 -24.81
N LYS A 57 8.86 38.28 -24.21
CA LYS A 57 7.82 38.13 -23.19
C LYS A 57 8.32 37.24 -22.05
N PRO A 58 7.71 37.31 -20.85
CA PRO A 58 7.96 36.33 -19.80
C PRO A 58 7.68 34.92 -20.31
N MET A 59 8.51 33.96 -19.91
CA MET A 59 8.46 32.57 -20.37
C MET A 59 8.07 31.64 -19.22
N PRO A 60 7.26 30.60 -19.46
CA PRO A 60 6.85 29.67 -18.41
C PRO A 60 8.02 28.77 -18.03
N ALA A 61 8.52 28.88 -16.79
CA ALA A 61 9.65 28.09 -16.32
C ALA A 61 9.43 26.57 -16.41
N CYS A 62 8.18 26.12 -16.22
CA CYS A 62 7.84 24.70 -16.27
C CYS A 62 7.95 24.06 -17.66
N ALA A 63 7.92 24.85 -18.74
CA ALA A 63 7.85 24.35 -20.12
C ALA A 63 8.94 24.93 -21.04
N THR A 64 9.80 25.79 -20.51
CA THR A 64 10.90 26.38 -21.28
C THR A 64 12.14 25.50 -21.12
N PRO A 65 12.62 24.82 -22.18
CA PRO A 65 13.84 24.02 -22.11
C PRO A 65 15.06 24.92 -21.87
N VAL A 66 16.02 24.43 -21.10
CA VAL A 66 17.29 25.15 -20.92
C VAL A 66 18.16 25.06 -22.17
N THR A 67 18.90 26.13 -22.46
CA THR A 67 19.89 26.20 -23.53
C THR A 67 21.21 26.71 -22.97
N GLN A 68 22.33 26.34 -23.59
CA GLN A 68 23.66 26.74 -23.12
C GLN A 68 23.77 28.27 -23.04
N GLY A 69 24.22 28.79 -21.89
CA GLY A 69 24.38 30.22 -21.66
C GLY A 69 23.06 30.98 -21.51
N MET A 70 21.93 30.30 -21.33
CA MET A 70 20.65 30.95 -21.04
C MET A 70 20.75 31.75 -19.73
N ILE A 71 20.27 32.99 -19.73
CA ILE A 71 20.18 33.84 -18.54
C ILE A 71 18.72 33.99 -18.14
N VAL A 72 18.38 33.59 -16.92
CA VAL A 72 17.04 33.60 -16.34
C VAL A 72 17.01 34.50 -15.11
N ARG A 73 16.07 35.42 -15.07
CA ARG A 73 15.81 36.33 -13.95
C ARG A 73 14.41 36.04 -13.40
N THR A 74 14.33 35.53 -12.18
CA THR A 74 13.06 35.15 -11.53
C THR A 74 12.40 36.32 -10.80
N LYS A 75 13.19 37.36 -10.49
CA LYS A 75 12.78 38.54 -9.70
C LYS A 75 12.90 39.87 -10.46
N SER A 76 12.96 39.86 -11.79
CA SER A 76 12.92 41.11 -12.55
C SER A 76 11.51 41.74 -12.49
N ASP A 77 11.40 43.05 -12.68
CA ASP A 77 10.12 43.76 -12.73
C ASP A 77 9.13 43.11 -13.70
N LYS A 78 9.64 42.62 -14.84
CA LYS A 78 8.87 41.92 -15.86
C LYS A 78 8.32 40.58 -15.36
N ALA A 79 9.10 39.81 -14.61
CA ALA A 79 8.65 38.55 -14.01
C ALA A 79 7.63 38.79 -12.87
N ILE A 80 7.93 39.72 -11.97
CA ILE A 80 7.06 40.05 -10.82
C ILE A 80 5.70 40.55 -11.29
N LYS A 81 5.65 41.51 -12.22
CA LYS A 81 4.39 42.02 -12.77
C LYS A 81 3.57 40.92 -13.43
N ALA A 82 4.22 40.01 -14.17
CA ALA A 82 3.52 38.88 -14.80
C ALA A 82 2.90 37.94 -13.76
N GLN A 83 3.62 37.61 -12.69
CA GLN A 83 3.13 36.77 -11.60
C GLN A 83 1.96 37.42 -10.85
N GLN A 84 2.06 38.72 -10.55
CA GLN A 84 0.97 39.49 -9.93
C GLN A 84 -0.29 39.52 -10.81
N SER A 85 -0.14 39.75 -12.12
CA SER A 85 -1.28 39.73 -13.06
C SER A 85 -1.91 38.34 -13.16
N VAL A 86 -1.10 37.28 -13.21
CA VAL A 86 -1.63 35.90 -13.23
C VAL A 86 -2.39 35.59 -11.94
N MET A 87 -1.86 36.00 -10.78
CA MET A 87 -2.55 35.83 -9.50
C MET A 87 -3.89 36.57 -9.49
N GLU A 88 -3.94 37.79 -10.00
CA GLU A 88 -5.19 38.55 -10.14
C GLU A 88 -6.21 37.77 -10.99
N PHE A 89 -5.83 37.27 -12.17
CA PHE A 89 -6.71 36.45 -13.02
C PHE A 89 -7.19 35.16 -12.36
N LEU A 90 -6.38 34.54 -11.50
CA LEU A 90 -6.81 33.35 -10.75
C LEU A 90 -7.83 33.70 -9.66
N LEU A 91 -7.76 34.90 -9.10
CA LEU A 91 -8.62 35.35 -8.00
C LEU A 91 -9.91 36.04 -8.46
N ILE A 92 -10.00 36.53 -9.71
CA ILE A 92 -11.22 37.24 -10.19
C ILE A 92 -12.48 36.40 -10.00
N ASN A 93 -12.40 35.10 -10.33
CA ASN A 93 -13.52 34.17 -10.29
C ASN A 93 -13.42 33.16 -9.14
N HIS A 94 -12.41 33.28 -8.26
CA HIS A 94 -12.30 32.45 -7.07
C HIS A 94 -13.22 33.00 -5.96
N PRO A 95 -14.01 32.14 -5.27
CA PRO A 95 -14.93 32.57 -4.23
C PRO A 95 -14.19 32.97 -2.95
N LEU A 96 -14.84 33.80 -2.13
CA LEU A 96 -14.31 34.27 -0.83
C LEU A 96 -14.57 33.24 0.29
N ASP A 97 -14.25 31.99 0.00
CA ASP A 97 -14.56 30.84 0.85
C ASP A 97 -13.48 30.53 1.89
N CYS A 98 -12.38 31.29 1.94
CA CYS A 98 -11.23 30.98 2.80
C CYS A 98 -11.59 30.61 4.26
N PRO A 99 -12.58 31.24 4.93
CA PRO A 99 -12.97 30.84 6.29
C PRO A 99 -13.62 29.45 6.38
N ILE A 100 -14.43 29.08 5.38
CA ILE A 100 -15.17 27.81 5.35
C ILE A 100 -14.41 26.70 4.62
N CYS A 101 -13.44 27.05 3.77
CA CYS A 101 -12.63 26.12 3.01
C CYS A 101 -11.70 25.28 3.91
N ASP A 102 -11.77 23.97 3.81
CA ASP A 102 -10.92 23.06 4.60
C ASP A 102 -9.44 23.14 4.28
N GLN A 103 -9.10 23.56 3.07
CA GLN A 103 -7.70 23.77 2.67
C GLN A 103 -7.14 25.10 3.19
N GLY A 104 -7.97 25.94 3.83
CA GLY A 104 -7.50 27.18 4.47
C GLY A 104 -6.34 26.90 5.43
N GLY A 105 -5.23 27.63 5.28
CA GLY A 105 -4.00 27.44 6.04
C GLY A 105 -3.00 26.43 5.46
N GLU A 106 -3.40 25.64 4.45
CA GLU A 106 -2.51 24.77 3.65
C GLU A 106 -2.81 24.91 2.14
N CYS A 107 -3.41 26.04 1.75
CA CYS A 107 -3.82 26.32 0.39
C CYS A 107 -2.68 27.01 -0.35
N GLN A 108 -2.17 26.35 -1.40
CA GLN A 108 -1.11 26.93 -2.23
C GLN A 108 -1.56 28.25 -2.87
N LEU A 109 -2.85 28.41 -3.21
CA LEU A 109 -3.38 29.66 -3.74
C LEU A 109 -3.35 30.80 -2.72
N GLN A 110 -3.69 30.50 -1.46
CA GLN A 110 -3.63 31.47 -0.37
C GLN A 110 -2.19 31.94 -0.16
N ASP A 111 -1.25 31.00 -0.03
CA ASP A 111 0.16 31.31 0.23
C ASP A 111 0.80 32.11 -0.91
N LEU A 112 0.52 31.71 -2.16
CA LEU A 112 1.04 32.41 -3.34
C LEU A 112 0.36 33.76 -3.57
N ALA A 113 -0.92 33.93 -3.20
CA ALA A 113 -1.58 35.24 -3.27
C ALA A 113 -0.92 36.24 -2.30
N VAL A 114 -0.61 35.80 -1.07
CA VAL A 114 0.10 36.64 -0.09
C VAL A 114 1.54 36.92 -0.51
N GLY A 115 2.26 35.91 -1.04
CA GLY A 115 3.68 36.04 -1.37
C GLY A 115 4.00 36.69 -2.72
N TYR A 116 3.12 36.53 -3.72
CA TYR A 116 3.37 36.90 -5.12
C TYR A 116 2.23 37.69 -5.78
N GLY A 117 1.11 37.89 -5.09
CA GLY A 117 -0.04 38.65 -5.58
C GLY A 117 0.05 40.17 -5.33
N GLY A 118 -0.96 40.90 -5.82
CA GLY A 118 -1.20 42.29 -5.45
C GLY A 118 -1.92 42.42 -4.10
N SER A 119 -1.92 43.62 -3.51
CA SER A 119 -2.51 43.88 -2.18
C SER A 119 -4.03 44.11 -2.19
N GLY A 120 -4.65 44.29 -3.36
CA GLY A 120 -6.09 44.55 -3.48
C GLY A 120 -6.66 44.06 -4.81
N SER A 121 -7.97 43.81 -4.83
CA SER A 121 -8.71 43.46 -6.04
C SER A 121 -9.11 44.74 -6.80
N ARG A 122 -9.10 44.67 -8.13
CA ARG A 122 -9.74 45.66 -9.02
C ARG A 122 -11.00 45.11 -9.69
N TYR A 123 -11.33 43.85 -9.41
CA TYR A 123 -12.48 43.16 -9.98
C TYR A 123 -13.71 43.37 -9.08
N GLU A 124 -14.72 44.04 -9.64
CA GLU A 124 -15.98 44.42 -8.96
C GLU A 124 -17.22 43.72 -9.56
N GLU A 125 -17.02 42.90 -10.57
CA GLU A 125 -18.10 42.20 -11.28
C GLU A 125 -18.54 40.92 -10.56
N GLU A 126 -19.66 40.35 -11.02
CA GLU A 126 -20.15 39.06 -10.52
C GLU A 126 -19.17 37.93 -10.83
N LYS A 127 -18.91 37.10 -9.82
CA LYS A 127 -18.06 35.91 -9.94
C LYS A 127 -18.87 34.75 -10.50
N ARG A 128 -18.24 33.92 -11.33
CA ARG A 128 -18.85 32.66 -11.77
C ARG A 128 -19.15 31.75 -10.57
N VAL A 129 -20.19 30.92 -10.73
CA VAL A 129 -20.54 29.85 -9.79
C VAL A 129 -20.55 28.54 -10.54
N VAL A 130 -19.91 27.52 -9.96
CA VAL A 130 -19.88 26.16 -10.50
C VAL A 130 -20.58 25.25 -9.49
N PHE A 131 -21.55 24.47 -9.97
CA PHE A 131 -22.34 23.60 -9.11
C PHE A 131 -21.53 22.40 -8.61
N HIS A 132 -21.93 21.86 -7.45
CA HIS A 132 -21.31 20.69 -6.84
C HIS A 132 -21.46 19.46 -7.74
N LYS A 133 -20.56 18.50 -7.53
CA LYS A 133 -20.54 17.23 -8.25
C LYS A 133 -20.39 16.10 -7.23
N ASP A 134 -21.21 15.06 -7.32
CA ASP A 134 -21.02 13.86 -6.51
C ASP A 134 -20.13 12.88 -7.28
N VAL A 135 -18.98 12.56 -6.69
CA VAL A 135 -17.96 11.71 -7.31
C VAL A 135 -17.59 10.52 -6.43
N GLY A 136 -18.47 10.16 -5.50
CA GLY A 136 -18.30 9.01 -4.62
C GLY A 136 -17.96 9.37 -3.18
N PRO A 137 -17.58 8.38 -2.36
CA PRO A 137 -17.53 8.53 -0.91
C PRO A 137 -16.20 9.13 -0.40
N LEU A 138 -15.15 9.18 -1.21
CA LEU A 138 -13.80 9.52 -0.77
C LEU A 138 -13.43 10.99 -1.01
N ILE A 139 -13.73 11.50 -2.21
CA ILE A 139 -13.41 12.87 -2.64
C ILE A 139 -14.68 13.71 -2.62
N SER A 140 -14.56 14.91 -2.07
CA SER A 140 -15.60 15.93 -2.07
C SER A 140 -15.34 16.92 -3.20
N MET A 141 -16.35 17.09 -4.07
CA MET A 141 -16.41 18.10 -5.15
C MET A 141 -17.60 19.05 -4.92
N GLU A 142 -17.88 19.40 -3.67
CA GLU A 142 -18.96 20.35 -3.35
C GLU A 142 -18.66 21.78 -3.80
N GLU A 143 -17.40 22.22 -3.72
CA GLU A 143 -17.05 23.62 -3.97
C GLU A 143 -16.18 23.82 -5.19
N MET A 144 -16.70 23.37 -6.33
CA MET A 144 -16.02 23.47 -7.62
C MET A 144 -15.83 24.91 -8.12
N SER A 145 -16.54 25.89 -7.55
CA SER A 145 -16.24 27.32 -7.75
C SER A 145 -14.81 27.67 -7.32
N ARG A 146 -14.21 26.93 -6.38
CA ARG A 146 -12.81 27.11 -5.94
C ARG A 146 -11.79 26.61 -6.98
N CYS A 147 -12.20 25.82 -7.97
CA CYS A 147 -11.29 25.24 -8.96
C CYS A 147 -10.66 26.33 -9.85
N ILE A 148 -9.35 26.24 -10.03
CA ILE A 148 -8.55 27.15 -10.86
C ILE A 148 -8.10 26.51 -12.19
N HIS A 149 -8.72 25.40 -12.59
CA HIS A 149 -8.48 24.74 -13.89
C HIS A 149 -7.01 24.35 -14.14
N CYS A 150 -6.27 24.01 -13.09
CA CYS A 150 -4.86 23.60 -13.19
C CYS A 150 -4.65 22.22 -13.81
N THR A 151 -5.74 21.45 -14.00
CA THR A 151 -5.78 20.09 -14.59
C THR A 151 -4.85 19.06 -13.94
N ARG A 152 -4.40 19.28 -12.68
CA ARG A 152 -3.58 18.29 -11.95
C ARG A 152 -4.36 16.99 -11.71
N CYS A 153 -5.61 17.07 -11.26
CA CYS A 153 -6.49 15.91 -11.02
C CYS A 153 -6.72 15.07 -12.28
N VAL A 154 -7.03 15.72 -13.41
CA VAL A 154 -7.21 15.06 -14.71
C VAL A 154 -5.94 14.31 -15.15
N ARG A 155 -4.78 14.99 -15.11
CA ARG A 155 -3.49 14.37 -15.46
C ARG A 155 -3.12 13.25 -14.49
N PHE A 156 -3.38 13.41 -13.20
CA PHE A 156 -3.14 12.35 -12.23
C PHE A 156 -3.98 11.10 -12.54
N GLY A 157 -5.29 11.27 -12.79
CA GLY A 157 -6.17 10.19 -13.22
C GLY A 157 -5.58 9.44 -14.42
N GLN A 158 -5.31 10.18 -15.49
CA GLN A 158 -4.82 9.61 -16.74
C GLN A 158 -3.41 9.00 -16.66
N GLU A 159 -2.49 9.62 -15.92
CA GLU A 159 -1.07 9.30 -15.99
C GLU A 159 -0.59 8.40 -14.85
N VAL A 160 -1.10 8.64 -13.64
CA VAL A 160 -0.64 7.98 -12.41
C VAL A 160 -1.61 6.88 -12.02
N ALA A 161 -2.91 7.20 -11.89
CA ALA A 161 -3.94 6.21 -11.60
C ALA A 161 -4.23 5.29 -12.80
N GLY A 162 -4.00 5.77 -14.02
CA GLY A 162 -4.22 5.02 -15.27
C GLY A 162 -5.68 4.99 -15.74
N VAL A 163 -6.57 5.75 -15.09
CA VAL A 163 -7.98 5.87 -15.42
C VAL A 163 -8.36 7.36 -15.43
N MET A 164 -8.85 7.84 -16.57
CA MET A 164 -9.28 9.24 -16.72
C MET A 164 -10.72 9.41 -16.26
N GLU A 165 -10.94 9.41 -14.95
CA GLU A 165 -12.28 9.55 -14.34
C GLU A 165 -12.76 11.00 -14.35
N LEU A 166 -11.82 11.96 -14.26
CA LEU A 166 -12.09 13.39 -14.37
C LEU A 166 -11.61 13.94 -15.72
N GLY A 167 -12.42 14.80 -16.32
CA GLY A 167 -12.13 15.57 -17.52
C GLY A 167 -12.34 17.07 -17.31
N MET A 168 -12.05 17.86 -18.35
CA MET A 168 -12.41 19.27 -18.42
C MET A 168 -13.36 19.48 -19.59
N SER A 169 -14.64 19.74 -19.30
CA SER A 169 -15.66 20.03 -20.29
C SER A 169 -15.76 21.54 -20.56
N HIS A 170 -16.54 21.90 -21.58
CA HIS A 170 -16.78 23.28 -22.02
C HIS A 170 -15.50 24.06 -22.41
N ARG A 171 -15.58 25.39 -22.48
CA ARG A 171 -14.47 26.28 -22.90
C ARG A 171 -14.59 27.64 -22.24
N GLY A 172 -13.45 28.32 -22.08
CA GLY A 172 -13.39 29.68 -21.55
C GLY A 172 -13.70 29.68 -20.05
N GLU A 173 -14.45 30.68 -19.60
CA GLU A 173 -14.83 30.79 -18.19
C GLU A 173 -15.81 29.71 -17.72
N HIS A 174 -16.56 29.11 -18.67
CA HIS A 174 -17.50 28.01 -18.43
C HIS A 174 -16.82 26.64 -18.38
N ALA A 175 -15.49 26.57 -18.49
CA ALA A 175 -14.80 25.29 -18.34
C ALA A 175 -15.09 24.68 -16.95
N GLU A 176 -15.34 23.38 -16.89
CA GLU A 176 -15.62 22.68 -15.63
C GLU A 176 -14.80 21.41 -15.52
N ILE A 177 -14.32 21.11 -14.32
CA ILE A 177 -13.73 19.80 -14.02
C ILE A 177 -14.84 18.90 -13.51
N GLU A 178 -15.08 17.79 -14.20
CA GLU A 178 -16.20 16.90 -13.91
C GLU A 178 -15.92 15.47 -14.35
N THR A 179 -16.80 14.55 -13.94
CA THR A 179 -16.77 13.17 -14.42
C THR A 179 -17.44 13.11 -15.80
N PHE A 180 -16.81 12.45 -16.76
CA PHE A 180 -17.25 12.51 -18.16
C PHE A 180 -18.57 11.75 -18.43
N VAL A 181 -18.92 10.79 -17.56
CA VAL A 181 -20.11 9.93 -17.72
C VAL A 181 -21.06 10.03 -16.50
N GLY A 182 -20.85 11.00 -15.59
CA GLY A 182 -21.60 11.07 -14.33
C GLY A 182 -21.34 9.87 -13.40
N GLU A 183 -20.28 9.11 -13.66
CA GLU A 183 -19.83 7.98 -12.84
C GLU A 183 -19.03 8.48 -11.62
N THR A 184 -18.88 7.61 -10.63
CA THR A 184 -18.05 7.84 -9.45
C THR A 184 -16.56 7.76 -9.79
N VAL A 185 -15.73 8.37 -8.94
CA VAL A 185 -14.28 8.21 -8.98
C VAL A 185 -13.94 7.01 -8.11
N ASP A 186 -13.54 5.90 -8.73
CA ASP A 186 -13.37 4.57 -8.14
C ASP A 186 -11.93 4.04 -8.23
N SER A 187 -10.99 4.82 -8.78
CA SER A 187 -9.58 4.45 -8.70
C SER A 187 -9.11 4.30 -7.25
N GLU A 188 -8.39 3.23 -6.97
CA GLU A 188 -7.74 2.94 -5.67
C GLU A 188 -6.63 3.92 -5.27
N LEU A 189 -6.27 4.85 -6.17
CA LEU A 189 -5.33 5.94 -5.93
C LEU A 189 -6.02 7.31 -5.95
N SER A 190 -7.35 7.36 -6.03
CA SER A 190 -8.11 8.58 -6.29
C SER A 190 -7.90 9.66 -5.23
N GLY A 191 -7.76 9.28 -3.96
CA GLY A 191 -7.59 10.19 -2.84
C GLY A 191 -6.33 11.06 -2.94
N ASN A 192 -5.32 10.68 -3.75
CA ASN A 192 -4.17 11.54 -4.03
C ASN A 192 -4.55 12.79 -4.85
N MET A 193 -5.71 12.80 -5.53
CA MET A 193 -6.23 13.99 -6.18
C MET A 193 -6.49 15.14 -5.20
N ILE A 194 -6.76 14.82 -3.92
CA ILE A 194 -6.90 15.80 -2.85
C ILE A 194 -5.57 16.50 -2.58
N ASP A 195 -4.47 15.73 -2.48
CA ASP A 195 -3.15 16.28 -2.15
C ASP A 195 -2.57 17.12 -3.29
N ILE A 196 -2.77 16.69 -4.55
CA ILE A 196 -2.23 17.43 -5.70
C ILE A 196 -3.04 18.70 -5.99
N CYS A 197 -4.28 18.79 -5.50
CA CYS A 197 -5.14 19.93 -5.75
C CYS A 197 -4.59 21.16 -4.99
N PRO A 198 -4.17 22.22 -5.69
CA PRO A 198 -3.53 23.37 -5.03
C PRO A 198 -4.53 24.29 -4.30
N VAL A 199 -5.83 23.97 -4.37
CA VAL A 199 -6.97 24.76 -3.90
C VAL A 199 -8.03 23.84 -3.32
N GLY A 200 -8.90 24.32 -2.42
CA GLY A 200 -9.91 23.49 -1.75
C GLY A 200 -11.12 23.09 -2.58
N ALA A 201 -10.92 22.79 -3.86
CA ALA A 201 -11.95 22.28 -4.78
C ALA A 201 -12.13 20.76 -4.67
N LEU A 202 -11.03 20.02 -4.44
CA LEU A 202 -11.04 18.59 -4.15
C LEU A 202 -10.56 18.39 -2.72
N THR A 203 -11.46 17.97 -1.83
CA THR A 203 -11.14 17.75 -0.41
C THR A 203 -11.50 16.32 0.01
N SER A 204 -10.96 15.87 1.15
CA SER A 204 -11.32 14.57 1.72
C SER A 204 -12.74 14.62 2.29
N LYS A 205 -13.67 13.84 1.73
CA LYS A 205 -15.07 13.79 2.18
C LYS A 205 -15.18 13.31 3.63
N PRO A 206 -14.45 12.26 4.09
CA PRO A 206 -14.49 11.83 5.49
C PRO A 206 -13.85 12.80 6.49
N PHE A 207 -12.86 13.59 6.08
CA PHE A 207 -12.18 14.55 6.96
C PHE A 207 -12.90 15.91 7.02
N ARG A 208 -13.79 16.19 6.08
CA ARG A 208 -14.33 17.52 5.82
C ARG A 208 -14.91 18.18 7.08
N TYR A 209 -14.56 19.44 7.30
CA TYR A 209 -14.99 20.26 8.44
C TYR A 209 -14.66 19.74 9.85
N SER A 210 -13.88 18.66 9.98
CA SER A 210 -13.55 18.07 11.28
C SER A 210 -12.42 18.80 12.04
N ALA A 211 -11.50 19.46 11.31
CA ALA A 211 -10.39 20.22 11.88
C ALA A 211 -9.81 21.22 10.87
N ARG A 212 -8.94 22.12 11.35
CA ARG A 212 -8.09 22.98 10.54
C ARG A 212 -6.63 22.53 10.61
N THR A 213 -5.90 22.73 9.52
CA THR A 213 -4.52 22.20 9.36
C THR A 213 -3.52 22.69 10.41
N TRP A 214 -3.71 23.89 10.98
CA TRP A 214 -2.86 24.44 12.05
C TRP A 214 -3.17 23.83 13.43
N GLU A 215 -4.32 23.19 13.61
CA GLU A 215 -4.66 22.44 14.83
C GLU A 215 -4.04 21.03 14.83
N LEU A 216 -3.56 20.58 13.66
CA LEU A 216 -3.13 19.21 13.45
C LEU A 216 -1.63 19.04 13.70
N SER A 217 -1.32 18.19 14.68
CA SER A 217 0.03 17.68 14.85
C SER A 217 0.33 16.60 13.80
N ARG A 218 1.51 16.67 13.19
CA ARG A 218 1.95 15.74 12.13
C ARG A 218 2.94 14.74 12.71
N ARG A 219 2.73 13.44 12.48
CA ARG A 219 3.59 12.36 12.97
C ARG A 219 3.87 11.35 11.84
N LYS A 220 5.12 10.93 11.70
CA LYS A 220 5.52 9.95 10.68
C LYS A 220 5.08 8.54 11.10
N SER A 221 4.61 7.75 10.15
CA SER A 221 4.23 6.33 10.33
C SER A 221 4.42 5.55 9.01
N VAL A 222 4.05 4.26 9.02
CA VAL A 222 4.12 3.34 7.88
C VAL A 222 2.78 2.61 7.74
N SER A 223 2.31 2.41 6.51
CA SER A 223 1.05 1.70 6.24
C SER A 223 1.14 0.22 6.64
N PRO A 224 0.12 -0.34 7.34
CA PRO A 224 0.06 -1.74 7.74
C PRO A 224 -0.66 -2.65 6.71
N HIS A 225 -1.15 -2.11 5.59
CA HIS A 225 -2.12 -2.82 4.76
C HIS A 225 -1.48 -3.75 3.73
N ASP A 226 -0.49 -3.28 2.97
CA ASP A 226 0.13 -4.06 1.90
C ASP A 226 1.64 -4.11 2.02
N SER A 227 2.26 -4.94 1.19
CA SER A 227 3.70 -5.12 1.19
C SER A 227 4.49 -3.94 0.60
N THR A 228 3.84 -2.85 0.18
CA THR A 228 4.56 -1.63 -0.22
C THR A 228 5.23 -1.00 1.01
N GLY A 229 4.52 -0.98 2.14
CA GLY A 229 4.93 -0.26 3.34
C GLY A 229 5.01 1.24 3.09
N ALA A 230 3.96 1.82 2.49
CA ALA A 230 3.93 3.23 2.12
C ALA A 230 4.17 4.15 3.33
N ASN A 231 4.94 5.23 3.15
CA ASN A 231 5.27 6.15 4.22
C ASN A 231 4.15 7.18 4.43
N LEU A 232 3.77 7.39 5.68
CA LEU A 232 2.59 8.15 6.07
C LEU A 232 2.95 9.34 6.97
N ILE A 233 2.19 10.42 6.84
CA ILE A 233 2.01 11.43 7.88
C ILE A 233 0.60 11.27 8.45
N VAL A 234 0.52 10.81 9.69
CA VAL A 234 -0.72 10.75 10.46
C VAL A 234 -0.93 12.10 11.14
N GLN A 235 -2.09 12.69 10.93
CA GLN A 235 -2.46 14.00 11.46
C GLN A 235 -3.44 13.85 12.63
N VAL A 236 -3.09 14.45 13.76
CA VAL A 236 -3.74 14.19 15.06
C VAL A 236 -4.21 15.49 15.71
N LYS A 237 -5.42 15.46 16.26
CA LYS A 237 -6.03 16.52 17.10
C LYS A 237 -6.58 15.90 18.38
N ASN A 238 -6.26 16.46 19.54
CA ASN A 238 -6.80 16.01 20.85
C ASN A 238 -6.67 14.48 21.06
N HIS A 239 -5.50 13.93 20.74
CA HIS A 239 -5.21 12.48 20.80
C HIS A 239 -6.08 11.58 19.91
N LYS A 240 -6.81 12.13 18.94
CA LYS A 240 -7.52 11.38 17.91
C LYS A 240 -6.84 11.55 16.55
N VAL A 241 -6.76 10.46 15.80
CA VAL A 241 -6.33 10.50 14.40
C VAL A 241 -7.45 11.13 13.58
N MET A 242 -7.11 12.19 12.84
CA MET A 242 -8.08 12.96 12.06
C MET A 242 -8.01 12.66 10.55
N ARG A 243 -6.81 12.47 10.01
CA ARG A 243 -6.58 12.05 8.62
C ARG A 243 -5.15 11.53 8.44
N VAL A 244 -4.91 10.88 7.30
CA VAL A 244 -3.60 10.38 6.87
C VAL A 244 -3.26 10.99 5.50
N VAL A 245 -2.03 11.44 5.33
CA VAL A 245 -1.49 11.98 4.07
C VAL A 245 -0.13 11.33 3.75
N PRO A 246 0.33 11.29 2.50
CA PRO A 246 1.60 10.65 2.15
C PRO A 246 2.80 11.38 2.77
N LEU A 247 3.79 10.61 3.23
CA LEU A 247 5.17 11.08 3.40
C LEU A 247 5.95 10.69 2.14
N GLU A 248 6.68 11.63 1.58
CA GLU A 248 7.42 11.39 0.35
C GLU A 248 8.63 10.47 0.57
N ASN A 249 8.72 9.40 -0.23
CA ASN A 249 9.86 8.51 -0.29
C ASN A 249 10.00 7.91 -1.72
N GLU A 250 10.97 8.44 -2.48
CA GLU A 250 11.25 8.02 -3.86
C GLU A 250 11.57 6.53 -4.02
N ALA A 251 12.13 5.88 -2.98
CA ALA A 251 12.46 4.46 -3.02
C ALA A 251 11.22 3.55 -2.84
N VAL A 252 10.16 4.06 -2.20
CA VAL A 252 8.96 3.29 -1.84
C VAL A 252 7.75 3.82 -2.59
N ASN A 253 7.06 4.83 -2.06
CA ASN A 253 5.75 5.27 -2.51
C ASN A 253 5.75 6.59 -3.33
N GLU A 254 6.93 7.13 -3.66
CA GLU A 254 7.07 8.48 -4.23
C GLU A 254 6.36 9.49 -3.33
N CYS A 255 5.31 10.16 -3.83
CA CYS A 255 4.45 11.07 -3.08
C CYS A 255 3.00 10.56 -3.01
N TRP A 256 2.77 9.26 -3.25
CA TRP A 256 1.44 8.66 -3.35
C TRP A 256 1.18 7.68 -2.19
N ILE A 257 -0.09 7.47 -1.87
CA ILE A 257 -0.58 6.38 -1.01
C ILE A 257 -1.87 5.81 -1.62
N ALA A 258 -2.19 4.55 -1.35
CA ALA A 258 -3.47 4.00 -1.78
C ALA A 258 -4.63 4.55 -0.93
N ASP A 259 -5.85 4.48 -1.45
CA ASP A 259 -7.04 4.95 -0.75
C ASP A 259 -7.28 4.17 0.54
N ARG A 260 -6.93 2.88 0.56
CA ARG A 260 -6.92 2.08 1.80
C ARG A 260 -6.01 2.69 2.87
N ASP A 261 -4.81 3.15 2.50
CA ASP A 261 -3.85 3.75 3.44
C ASP A 261 -4.33 5.12 3.92
N ARG A 262 -5.08 5.84 3.07
CA ARG A 262 -5.57 7.19 3.33
C ARG A 262 -6.79 7.22 4.23
N PHE A 263 -7.71 6.27 4.07
CA PHE A 263 -9.05 6.32 4.68
C PHE A 263 -9.28 5.26 5.77
N SER A 264 -8.43 4.23 5.89
CA SER A 264 -8.55 3.22 6.95
C SER A 264 -8.48 3.78 8.38
N TYR A 265 -8.02 5.03 8.56
CA TYR A 265 -7.98 5.70 9.86
C TYR A 265 -9.36 5.87 10.51
N GLU A 266 -10.45 5.85 9.72
CA GLU A 266 -11.81 5.89 10.27
C GLU A 266 -12.03 4.77 11.29
N ALA A 267 -11.47 3.58 11.03
CA ALA A 267 -11.58 2.42 11.90
C ALA A 267 -10.87 2.60 13.25
N VAL A 268 -9.83 3.46 13.32
CA VAL A 268 -9.07 3.67 14.56
C VAL A 268 -9.96 4.30 15.64
N ASN A 269 -10.93 5.14 15.26
CA ASN A 269 -11.85 5.79 16.20
C ASN A 269 -13.26 5.18 16.19
N SER A 270 -13.46 4.02 15.55
CA SER A 270 -14.79 3.43 15.40
C SER A 270 -15.31 2.82 16.71
N GLU A 271 -16.63 2.66 16.79
CA GLU A 271 -17.30 2.04 17.96
C GLU A 271 -17.04 0.52 18.07
N ASP A 272 -16.59 -0.10 16.97
CA ASP A 272 -16.21 -1.51 16.90
C ASP A 272 -14.91 -1.83 17.66
N ARG A 273 -14.16 -0.80 18.08
CA ARG A 273 -12.92 -0.97 18.84
C ARG A 273 -13.17 -1.79 20.12
N LEU A 274 -12.31 -2.78 20.33
CA LEU A 274 -12.23 -3.48 21.61
C LEU A 274 -11.45 -2.59 22.57
N THR A 275 -12.10 -2.10 23.63
CA THR A 275 -11.52 -1.12 24.55
C THR A 275 -11.15 -1.69 25.91
N ALA A 276 -11.58 -2.90 26.24
CA ALA A 276 -11.26 -3.59 27.49
C ALA A 276 -11.22 -5.11 27.27
N PRO A 277 -10.43 -5.87 28.05
CA PRO A 277 -10.42 -7.33 27.99
C PRO A 277 -11.81 -7.91 28.26
N MET A 278 -12.17 -8.97 27.53
CA MET A 278 -13.45 -9.65 27.68
C MET A 278 -13.24 -11.16 27.80
N LEU A 279 -13.98 -11.78 28.71
CA LEU A 279 -14.02 -13.23 28.91
C LEU A 279 -15.43 -13.75 28.68
N LYS A 280 -15.55 -14.91 28.04
CA LYS A 280 -16.82 -15.61 27.86
C LYS A 280 -17.05 -16.55 29.04
N GLN A 281 -18.12 -16.34 29.80
CA GLN A 281 -18.49 -17.17 30.94
C GLN A 281 -19.97 -17.55 30.83
N GLY A 282 -20.27 -18.85 30.81
CA GLY A 282 -21.65 -19.32 30.68
C GLY A 282 -22.33 -18.88 29.38
N GLY A 283 -21.55 -18.66 28.31
CA GLY A 283 -22.04 -18.14 27.03
C GLY A 283 -22.17 -16.62 26.95
N GLU A 284 -21.99 -15.91 28.06
CA GLU A 284 -22.10 -14.45 28.12
C GLU A 284 -20.72 -13.78 28.15
N TRP A 285 -20.58 -12.66 27.44
CA TRP A 285 -19.37 -11.86 27.43
C TRP A 285 -19.33 -10.91 28.63
N LYS A 286 -18.26 -10.98 29.41
CA LYS A 286 -18.01 -10.10 30.57
C LYS A 286 -16.73 -9.33 30.38
N THR A 287 -16.81 -8.00 30.54
CA THR A 287 -15.65 -7.13 30.60
C THR A 287 -14.91 -7.35 31.92
N VAL A 288 -13.59 -7.52 31.85
CA VAL A 288 -12.72 -7.76 33.02
C VAL A 288 -11.46 -6.88 32.94
N ASP A 289 -10.72 -6.78 34.05
CA ASP A 289 -9.41 -6.14 34.05
C ASP A 289 -8.34 -7.01 33.37
N TRP A 290 -7.19 -6.38 33.07
CA TRP A 290 -6.06 -7.04 32.43
C TRP A 290 -5.46 -8.17 33.25
N GLN A 291 -5.40 -8.04 34.57
CA GLN A 291 -4.77 -9.06 35.41
C GLN A 291 -5.58 -10.36 35.32
N THR A 292 -6.89 -10.26 35.51
CA THR A 292 -7.84 -11.37 35.41
C THR A 292 -7.78 -12.03 34.03
N ALA A 293 -7.77 -11.24 32.95
CA ALA A 293 -7.71 -11.78 31.59
C ALA A 293 -6.40 -12.51 31.30
N LEU A 294 -5.25 -11.95 31.70
CA LEU A 294 -3.95 -12.54 31.43
C LEU A 294 -3.69 -13.79 32.29
N GLU A 295 -4.13 -13.79 33.55
CA GLU A 295 -4.07 -14.96 34.42
C GLU A 295 -4.95 -16.09 33.89
N TYR A 296 -6.17 -15.78 33.41
CA TYR A 296 -7.04 -16.76 32.77
C TYR A 296 -6.37 -17.40 31.53
N VAL A 297 -5.76 -16.57 30.67
CA VAL A 297 -5.02 -17.04 29.50
C VAL A 297 -3.83 -17.91 29.89
N ALA A 298 -2.97 -17.43 30.80
CA ALA A 298 -1.78 -18.15 31.22
C ALA A 298 -2.13 -19.51 31.85
N ASN A 299 -3.13 -19.56 32.71
CA ASN A 299 -3.57 -20.79 33.36
C ASN A 299 -4.23 -21.76 32.37
N GLY A 300 -5.08 -21.26 31.46
CA GLY A 300 -5.71 -22.08 30.42
C GLY A 300 -4.67 -22.71 29.48
N LEU A 301 -3.66 -21.95 29.06
CA LEU A 301 -2.55 -22.47 28.25
C LEU A 301 -1.71 -23.52 29.01
N LYS A 302 -1.40 -23.28 30.30
CA LYS A 302 -0.71 -24.26 31.16
C LYS A 302 -1.53 -25.55 31.30
N GLN A 303 -2.84 -25.44 31.49
CA GLN A 303 -3.75 -26.57 31.63
C GLN A 303 -3.82 -27.40 30.34
N VAL A 304 -4.08 -26.76 29.19
CA VAL A 304 -4.12 -27.45 27.90
C VAL A 304 -2.79 -28.16 27.61
N LYS A 305 -1.66 -27.52 27.91
CA LYS A 305 -0.34 -28.15 27.79
C LYS A 305 -0.20 -29.39 28.70
N ALA A 306 -0.70 -29.33 29.92
CA ALA A 306 -0.62 -30.45 30.87
C ALA A 306 -1.51 -31.63 30.48
N GLU A 307 -2.72 -31.37 29.97
CA GLU A 307 -3.72 -32.38 29.64
C GLU A 307 -3.52 -32.99 28.24
N HIS A 308 -3.11 -32.19 27.26
CA HIS A 308 -3.06 -32.57 25.85
C HIS A 308 -1.66 -32.49 25.23
N GLY A 309 -0.66 -32.04 26.00
CA GLY A 309 0.69 -31.81 25.52
C GLY A 309 0.88 -30.45 24.85
N ALA A 310 2.14 -30.02 24.73
CA ALA A 310 2.47 -28.71 24.18
C ALA A 310 2.02 -28.53 22.72
N ALA A 311 2.13 -29.59 21.90
CA ALA A 311 1.72 -29.58 20.50
C ALA A 311 0.21 -29.41 20.27
N ALA A 312 -0.61 -29.31 21.32
CA ALA A 312 -2.03 -28.98 21.23
C ALA A 312 -2.30 -27.46 21.22
N VAL A 313 -1.28 -26.63 21.51
CA VAL A 313 -1.35 -25.16 21.47
C VAL A 313 -0.82 -24.67 20.14
N GLY A 314 -1.51 -23.74 19.48
CA GLY A 314 -1.06 -23.14 18.22
C GLY A 314 -1.30 -21.64 18.12
N LEU A 315 -0.52 -21.00 17.25
CA LEU A 315 -0.62 -19.58 16.89
C LEU A 315 -0.98 -19.44 15.42
N LEU A 316 -2.07 -18.72 15.17
CA LEU A 316 -2.42 -18.19 13.86
C LEU A 316 -2.27 -16.67 13.95
N ALA A 317 -1.28 -16.12 13.27
CA ALA A 317 -0.98 -14.69 13.30
C ALA A 317 -1.16 -14.05 11.92
N SER A 318 -1.62 -12.80 11.91
CA SER A 318 -1.73 -12.02 10.69
C SER A 318 -0.36 -11.46 10.27
N PRO A 319 0.03 -11.57 8.99
CA PRO A 319 1.24 -10.93 8.48
C PRO A 319 1.13 -9.40 8.38
N HIS A 320 0.02 -8.80 8.84
CA HIS A 320 -0.14 -7.36 9.08
C HIS A 320 0.35 -6.91 10.46
N SER A 321 0.65 -7.84 11.37
CA SER A 321 1.26 -7.53 12.68
C SER A 321 2.72 -7.11 12.56
N THR A 322 3.18 -6.32 13.52
CA THR A 322 4.56 -5.82 13.54
C THR A 322 5.57 -6.94 13.74
N LEU A 323 6.82 -6.70 13.33
CA LEU A 323 7.91 -7.68 13.44
C LEU A 323 8.11 -8.10 14.89
N GLU A 324 8.02 -7.15 15.82
CA GLU A 324 8.15 -7.35 17.25
C GLU A 324 7.01 -8.24 17.79
N GLU A 325 5.78 -8.01 17.36
CA GLU A 325 4.62 -8.80 17.77
C GLU A 325 4.70 -10.23 17.25
N LEU A 326 5.07 -10.41 15.97
CA LEU A 326 5.25 -11.73 15.37
C LEU A 326 6.39 -12.51 16.03
N ALA A 327 7.52 -11.83 16.33
CA ALA A 327 8.65 -12.45 17.01
C ALA A 327 8.28 -12.92 18.42
N LEU A 328 7.62 -12.07 19.22
CA LEU A 328 7.22 -12.43 20.57
C LEU A 328 6.11 -13.50 20.60
N ALA A 329 5.14 -13.43 19.70
CA ALA A 329 4.07 -14.42 19.63
C ALA A 329 4.63 -15.80 19.22
N GLY A 330 5.54 -15.85 18.24
CA GLY A 330 6.24 -17.07 17.89
C GLY A 330 7.10 -17.60 19.04
N ALA A 331 7.84 -16.72 19.74
CA ALA A 331 8.63 -17.10 20.91
C ALA A 331 7.76 -17.65 22.06
N LEU A 332 6.53 -17.15 22.22
CA LEU A 332 5.60 -17.55 23.28
C LEU A 332 5.19 -19.01 23.08
N VAL A 333 4.74 -19.35 21.87
CA VAL A 333 4.29 -20.71 21.54
C VAL A 333 5.46 -21.70 21.53
N ARG A 334 6.65 -21.29 21.05
CA ARG A 334 7.87 -22.12 21.17
C ARG A 334 8.29 -22.33 22.61
N GLY A 335 8.22 -21.30 23.45
CA GLY A 335 8.52 -21.42 24.89
C GLY A 335 7.58 -22.38 25.61
N LEU A 336 6.32 -22.46 25.18
CA LEU A 336 5.37 -23.48 25.66
C LEU A 336 5.73 -24.90 25.20
N GLY A 337 6.58 -25.05 24.18
CA GLY A 337 7.03 -26.31 23.61
C GLY A 337 6.30 -26.74 22.35
N SER A 338 5.61 -25.81 21.67
CA SER A 338 4.89 -26.06 20.42
C SER A 338 5.56 -25.37 19.24
N GLU A 339 5.54 -26.03 18.09
CA GLU A 339 6.00 -25.48 16.81
C GLU A 339 4.84 -25.15 15.86
N ASN A 340 3.59 -25.20 16.36
CA ASN A 340 2.37 -24.87 15.61
C ASN A 340 2.20 -23.35 15.51
N ILE A 341 2.95 -22.72 14.63
CA ILE A 341 2.98 -21.27 14.45
C ILE A 341 2.84 -21.01 12.97
N ASP A 342 1.83 -20.28 12.51
CA ASP A 342 1.77 -19.96 11.09
C ASP A 342 1.14 -18.59 10.84
N THR A 343 1.67 -17.93 9.81
CA THR A 343 1.18 -16.65 9.28
C THR A 343 0.58 -16.79 7.88
N ARG A 344 0.70 -17.98 7.26
CA ARG A 344 0.28 -18.27 5.89
C ARG A 344 -1.20 -18.65 5.82
N LEU A 345 -2.06 -17.74 6.29
CA LEU A 345 -3.48 -18.00 6.53
C LEU A 345 -4.29 -18.34 5.25
N ARG A 346 -3.90 -17.76 4.11
CA ARG A 346 -4.57 -17.95 2.81
C ARG A 346 -3.88 -18.97 1.90
N GLN A 347 -2.74 -19.54 2.31
CA GLN A 347 -2.00 -20.48 1.44
C GLN A 347 -2.63 -21.87 1.44
N ALA A 348 -2.64 -22.51 0.27
CA ALA A 348 -2.98 -23.91 0.12
C ALA A 348 -1.74 -24.82 0.01
N ASP A 349 -0.62 -24.33 -0.55
CA ASP A 349 0.65 -25.07 -0.63
C ASP A 349 1.62 -24.66 0.48
N PHE A 350 1.63 -25.41 1.57
CA PHE A 350 2.54 -25.17 2.69
C PHE A 350 3.97 -25.69 2.48
N SER A 351 4.24 -26.39 1.37
CA SER A 351 5.58 -26.89 1.01
C SER A 351 6.45 -25.81 0.37
N ASN A 352 5.84 -24.72 -0.13
CA ASN A 352 6.53 -23.58 -0.72
C ASN A 352 7.20 -22.68 0.33
N VAL A 353 8.08 -23.27 1.15
CA VAL A 353 8.84 -22.57 2.18
C VAL A 353 10.13 -22.02 1.57
N ALA A 354 10.55 -20.83 2.02
CA ALA A 354 11.89 -20.33 1.70
C ALA A 354 12.96 -21.25 2.33
N PRO A 355 14.19 -21.30 1.77
CA PRO A 355 15.31 -21.95 2.44
C PRO A 355 15.48 -21.48 3.90
N ALA A 356 16.02 -22.34 4.76
CA ALA A 356 16.14 -22.01 6.18
C ALA A 356 16.93 -20.71 6.41
N GLY A 357 16.32 -19.76 7.14
CA GLY A 357 16.96 -18.48 7.47
C GLY A 357 16.87 -17.40 6.39
N VAL A 358 16.16 -17.65 5.28
CA VAL A 358 15.91 -16.64 4.24
C VAL A 358 14.41 -16.45 4.01
N ALA A 359 14.02 -15.32 3.42
CA ALA A 359 12.64 -14.98 3.12
C ALA A 359 12.37 -14.88 1.61
N ARG A 360 11.18 -15.31 1.18
CA ARG A 360 10.61 -14.96 -0.14
C ARG A 360 10.31 -13.47 -0.17
N TRP A 361 10.62 -12.81 -1.29
CA TRP A 361 10.59 -11.36 -1.42
C TRP A 361 10.35 -10.92 -2.87
N LEU A 362 10.31 -9.61 -3.13
CA LEU A 362 10.05 -9.03 -4.45
C LEU A 362 11.10 -9.41 -5.51
N GLY A 363 12.33 -9.73 -5.10
CA GLY A 363 13.43 -10.08 -6.02
C GLY A 363 14.17 -8.89 -6.62
N LEU A 364 13.68 -7.67 -6.40
CA LEU A 364 14.24 -6.41 -6.88
C LEU A 364 13.76 -5.24 -5.99
N PRO A 365 14.43 -4.08 -6.04
CA PRO A 365 13.93 -2.87 -5.38
C PRO A 365 12.58 -2.41 -5.94
N ILE A 366 11.71 -1.85 -5.10
CA ILE A 366 10.39 -1.32 -5.51
C ILE A 366 10.56 -0.25 -6.58
N ALA A 367 11.53 0.65 -6.43
CA ALA A 367 11.82 1.72 -7.39
C ALA A 367 12.20 1.19 -8.79
N SER A 368 12.79 -0.01 -8.88
CA SER A 368 13.18 -0.61 -10.16
C SER A 368 11.99 -1.05 -11.01
N LEU A 369 10.80 -1.21 -10.40
CA LEU A 369 9.55 -1.46 -11.12
C LEU A 369 9.24 -0.38 -12.16
N SER A 370 9.63 0.89 -11.92
CA SER A 370 9.47 2.03 -12.85
C SER A 370 10.40 2.02 -14.06
N THR A 371 11.35 1.08 -14.10
CA THR A 371 12.37 0.97 -15.15
C THR A 371 12.33 -0.36 -15.92
N LEU A 372 11.46 -1.30 -15.52
CA LEU A 372 11.33 -2.57 -16.21
C LEU A 372 11.05 -2.37 -17.71
N GLN A 373 11.64 -3.20 -18.55
CA GLN A 373 11.37 -3.26 -19.98
C GLN A 373 10.40 -4.41 -20.30
N ARG A 374 10.45 -5.50 -19.52
CA ARG A 374 9.51 -6.63 -19.62
C ARG A 374 9.09 -7.08 -18.24
N VAL A 375 7.82 -7.44 -18.09
CA VAL A 375 7.33 -8.08 -16.87
C VAL A 375 6.34 -9.18 -17.23
N LEU A 376 6.40 -10.30 -16.52
CA LEU A 376 5.34 -11.32 -16.50
C LEU A 376 4.74 -11.34 -15.10
N VAL A 377 3.46 -11.03 -14.97
CA VAL A 377 2.72 -11.12 -13.70
C VAL A 377 1.83 -12.36 -13.71
N ILE A 378 1.95 -13.20 -12.69
CA ILE A 378 1.26 -14.49 -12.59
C ILE A 378 0.30 -14.44 -11.41
N GLY A 379 -0.99 -14.65 -11.66
CA GLY A 379 -2.01 -14.80 -10.61
C GLY A 379 -2.08 -13.60 -9.64
N SER A 380 -2.37 -12.41 -10.18
CA SER A 380 -2.55 -11.19 -9.39
C SER A 380 -3.65 -10.33 -9.98
N ASN A 381 -4.43 -9.66 -9.12
CA ASN A 381 -5.08 -8.41 -9.47
C ASN A 381 -4.19 -7.27 -9.03
N LEU A 382 -3.10 -7.02 -9.76
CA LEU A 382 -2.02 -6.14 -9.30
C LEU A 382 -2.52 -4.77 -8.86
N ARG A 383 -3.51 -4.23 -9.57
CA ARG A 383 -4.14 -2.94 -9.27
C ARG A 383 -4.77 -2.91 -7.88
N LYS A 384 -5.37 -4.02 -7.43
CA LYS A 384 -6.08 -4.12 -6.15
C LYS A 384 -5.21 -4.72 -5.04
N ASP A 385 -4.34 -5.67 -5.40
CA ASP A 385 -3.35 -6.27 -4.51
C ASP A 385 -2.31 -5.21 -4.07
N HIS A 386 -1.68 -4.53 -5.04
CA HIS A 386 -0.57 -3.59 -4.82
C HIS A 386 -0.69 -2.34 -5.73
N PRO A 387 -1.60 -1.40 -5.42
CA PRO A 387 -1.87 -0.20 -6.20
C PRO A 387 -0.61 0.58 -6.60
N LEU A 388 0.35 0.71 -5.66
CA LEU A 388 1.58 1.45 -5.89
C LEU A 388 2.58 0.66 -6.75
N PHE A 389 2.57 -0.67 -6.71
CA PHE A 389 3.36 -1.48 -7.66
C PHE A 389 2.76 -1.39 -9.07
N ALA A 390 1.43 -1.45 -9.19
CA ALA A 390 0.72 -1.21 -10.44
C ALA A 390 1.08 0.16 -11.03
N GLN A 391 1.11 1.20 -10.19
CA GLN A 391 1.53 2.54 -10.58
C GLN A 391 2.97 2.59 -11.09
N ARG A 392 3.92 1.94 -10.42
CA ARG A 392 5.32 1.88 -10.87
C ARG A 392 5.46 1.15 -12.20
N ILE A 393 4.82 -0.01 -12.35
CA ILE A 393 4.84 -0.77 -13.62
C ILE A 393 4.16 0.03 -14.73
N ARG A 394 3.08 0.78 -14.45
CA ARG A 394 2.45 1.70 -15.40
C ARG A 394 3.41 2.79 -15.87
N GLN A 395 4.25 3.35 -15.00
CA GLN A 395 5.29 4.30 -15.42
C GLN A 395 6.27 3.64 -16.41
N ALA A 396 6.67 2.40 -16.15
CA ALA A 396 7.54 1.65 -17.06
C ALA A 396 6.84 1.36 -18.40
N GLN A 397 5.57 0.96 -18.36
CA GLN A 397 4.73 0.70 -19.54
C GLN A 397 4.59 1.97 -20.40
N ARG A 398 4.39 3.14 -19.80
CA ARG A 398 4.37 4.43 -20.52
C ARG A 398 5.70 4.78 -21.20
N LYS A 399 6.81 4.18 -20.76
CA LYS A 399 8.15 4.28 -21.38
C LYS A 399 8.43 3.14 -22.38
N GLY A 400 7.43 2.31 -22.70
CA GLY A 400 7.53 1.23 -23.68
C GLY A 400 7.77 -0.17 -23.09
N ALA A 401 7.64 -0.35 -21.77
CA ALA A 401 7.69 -1.68 -21.18
C ALA A 401 6.55 -2.57 -21.69
N GLN A 402 6.83 -3.85 -21.88
CA GLN A 402 5.81 -4.85 -22.23
C GLN A 402 5.37 -5.59 -20.97
N VAL A 403 4.09 -5.49 -20.65
CA VAL A 403 3.46 -6.19 -19.52
C VAL A 403 2.79 -7.44 -20.06
N ASN A 404 3.18 -8.60 -19.54
CA ASN A 404 2.62 -9.91 -19.86
C ASN A 404 1.90 -10.44 -18.62
N VAL A 405 0.80 -11.14 -18.81
CA VAL A 405 -0.03 -11.62 -17.70
C VAL A 405 -0.43 -13.08 -17.92
N LEU A 406 -0.34 -13.89 -16.86
CA LEU A 406 -1.03 -15.16 -16.72
C LEU A 406 -2.05 -15.04 -15.59
N ASN A 407 -3.34 -15.18 -15.91
CA ASN A 407 -4.40 -15.03 -14.91
C ASN A 407 -5.63 -15.89 -15.24
N ALA A 408 -6.51 -16.08 -14.24
CA ALA A 408 -7.75 -16.82 -14.39
C ALA A 408 -8.83 -16.04 -15.15
N VAL A 409 -8.84 -14.73 -14.96
CA VAL A 409 -9.84 -13.83 -15.57
C VAL A 409 -9.16 -12.60 -16.16
N ALA A 410 -9.76 -12.06 -17.22
CA ALA A 410 -9.38 -10.75 -17.73
C ALA A 410 -9.76 -9.70 -16.68
N GLN A 411 -8.81 -8.82 -16.35
CA GLN A 411 -8.98 -7.76 -15.36
C GLN A 411 -8.72 -6.40 -15.99
N ASP A 412 -9.24 -5.35 -15.38
CA ASP A 412 -8.82 -3.99 -15.70
C ASP A 412 -7.53 -3.64 -14.94
N TRP A 413 -6.42 -3.61 -15.69
CA TRP A 413 -5.10 -3.28 -15.16
C TRP A 413 -4.83 -1.76 -15.10
N ALA A 414 -5.74 -0.93 -15.64
CA ALA A 414 -5.52 0.50 -15.85
C ALA A 414 -4.16 0.79 -16.53
N MET A 415 -3.70 -0.14 -17.38
CA MET A 415 -2.52 -0.01 -18.22
C MET A 415 -2.63 -1.01 -19.39
N PRO A 416 -2.11 -0.70 -20.58
CA PRO A 416 -2.05 -1.64 -21.69
C PRO A 416 -1.25 -2.90 -21.36
N ILE A 417 -1.88 -4.07 -21.56
CA ILE A 417 -1.23 -5.38 -21.45
C ILE A 417 -0.83 -5.84 -22.85
N LYS A 418 0.44 -6.27 -23.00
CA LYS A 418 0.99 -6.68 -24.29
C LYS A 418 0.50 -8.06 -24.70
N ASN A 419 0.57 -9.02 -23.78
CA ASN A 419 0.15 -10.41 -24.00
C ASN A 419 -0.57 -10.92 -22.75
N THR A 420 -1.65 -11.69 -22.95
CA THR A 420 -2.43 -12.29 -21.88
C THR A 420 -2.59 -13.79 -22.15
N VAL A 421 -2.25 -14.61 -21.16
CA VAL A 421 -2.58 -16.03 -21.10
C VAL A 421 -3.70 -16.19 -20.08
N LEU A 422 -4.88 -16.58 -20.56
CA LEU A 422 -6.02 -16.88 -19.69
C LEU A 422 -6.13 -18.39 -19.52
N ALA A 423 -6.06 -18.84 -18.27
CA ALA A 423 -6.22 -20.23 -17.90
C ALA A 423 -6.85 -20.29 -16.51
N ASP A 424 -7.77 -21.24 -16.32
CA ASP A 424 -8.32 -21.51 -14.98
C ASP A 424 -7.19 -21.66 -13.95
N SER A 425 -7.43 -21.19 -12.72
CA SER A 425 -6.41 -21.21 -11.68
C SER A 425 -5.80 -22.59 -11.48
N GLY A 426 -6.60 -23.66 -11.56
CA GLY A 426 -6.14 -25.03 -11.46
C GLY A 426 -5.15 -25.42 -12.56
N SER A 427 -5.20 -24.77 -13.72
CA SER A 427 -4.34 -25.04 -14.88
C SER A 427 -3.14 -24.08 -15.02
N TRP A 428 -2.91 -23.18 -14.06
CA TRP A 428 -1.80 -22.20 -14.16
C TRP A 428 -0.43 -22.84 -14.27
N VAL A 429 -0.19 -23.99 -13.64
CA VAL A 429 1.11 -24.68 -13.77
C VAL A 429 1.32 -25.16 -15.20
N SER A 430 0.30 -25.76 -15.82
CA SER A 430 0.35 -26.18 -17.23
C SER A 430 0.50 -24.99 -18.18
N ALA A 431 -0.21 -23.89 -17.93
CA ALA A 431 -0.11 -22.68 -18.75
C ALA A 431 1.29 -22.06 -18.66
N LEU A 432 1.86 -21.95 -17.46
CA LEU A 432 3.22 -21.46 -17.27
C LEU A 432 4.27 -22.40 -17.86
N ALA A 433 4.01 -23.71 -17.85
CA ALA A 433 4.83 -24.71 -18.54
C ALA A 433 4.81 -24.52 -20.07
N GLY A 434 3.67 -24.13 -20.67
CA GLY A 434 3.58 -23.76 -22.08
C GLY A 434 4.50 -22.58 -22.43
N ILE A 435 4.52 -21.53 -21.61
CA ILE A 435 5.46 -20.40 -21.74
C ILE A 435 6.92 -20.89 -21.62
N ALA A 436 7.22 -21.75 -20.65
CA ALA A 436 8.55 -22.31 -20.47
C ALA A 436 9.00 -23.14 -21.68
N ALA A 437 8.12 -23.98 -22.24
CA ALA A 437 8.38 -24.77 -23.44
C ALA A 437 8.58 -23.90 -24.70
N ALA A 438 7.83 -22.80 -24.81
CA ALA A 438 8.04 -21.81 -25.87
C ALA A 438 9.43 -21.15 -25.77
N ILE A 439 9.86 -20.78 -24.56
CA ILE A 439 11.21 -20.24 -24.31
C ILE A 439 12.28 -21.27 -24.65
N ALA A 440 12.12 -22.52 -24.20
CA ALA A 440 13.05 -23.62 -24.49
C ALA A 440 13.28 -23.81 -26.00
N THR A 441 12.21 -23.72 -26.79
CA THR A 441 12.27 -23.84 -28.25
C THR A 441 13.13 -22.74 -28.88
N GLU A 442 13.04 -21.50 -28.39
CA GLU A 442 13.78 -20.36 -28.91
C GLU A 442 15.23 -20.31 -28.41
N THR A 443 15.50 -20.77 -27.17
CA THR A 443 16.85 -20.75 -26.58
C THR A 443 17.66 -22.02 -26.87
N GLY A 444 17.01 -23.09 -27.32
CA GLY A 444 17.62 -24.42 -27.45
C GLY A 444 17.83 -25.16 -26.12
N ALA A 445 17.29 -24.63 -25.01
CA ALA A 445 17.34 -25.27 -23.70
C ALA A 445 16.32 -26.42 -23.59
N THR A 446 16.51 -27.33 -22.64
CA THR A 446 15.51 -28.36 -22.33
C THR A 446 14.45 -27.79 -21.39
N ALA A 447 13.18 -27.84 -21.80
CA ALA A 447 12.05 -27.44 -20.96
C ALA A 447 11.98 -28.31 -19.69
N PRO A 448 11.56 -27.75 -18.54
CA PRO A 448 11.51 -28.50 -17.27
C PRO A 448 10.46 -29.60 -17.29
N VAL A 449 9.39 -29.42 -18.07
CA VAL A 449 8.32 -30.39 -18.31
C VAL A 449 7.83 -30.24 -19.75
N ALA A 450 7.27 -31.30 -20.32
CA ALA A 450 6.59 -31.23 -21.61
C ALA A 450 5.24 -30.50 -21.46
N ALA A 451 4.95 -29.60 -22.39
CA ALA A 451 3.69 -28.85 -22.44
C ALA A 451 3.36 -28.49 -23.89
N ASP A 452 2.06 -28.41 -24.18
CA ASP A 452 1.58 -27.87 -25.44
C ASP A 452 1.80 -26.35 -25.47
N VAL A 453 2.32 -25.85 -26.59
CA VAL A 453 2.68 -24.44 -26.76
C VAL A 453 1.63 -23.73 -27.61
N THR A 454 0.97 -22.74 -27.03
CA THR A 454 0.01 -21.87 -27.73
C THR A 454 0.68 -20.65 -28.36
N ASP A 455 -0.02 -19.93 -29.23
CA ASP A 455 0.47 -18.67 -29.79
C ASP A 455 0.66 -17.59 -28.73
N ALA A 456 -0.17 -17.57 -27.69
CA ALA A 456 -0.03 -16.66 -26.55
C ALA A 456 1.28 -16.94 -25.79
N ASP A 457 1.62 -18.22 -25.59
CA ASP A 457 2.87 -18.62 -24.94
C ASP A 457 4.10 -18.18 -25.75
N ARG A 458 4.07 -18.35 -27.07
CA ARG A 458 5.13 -17.86 -27.99
C ARG A 458 5.27 -16.35 -27.92
N ALA A 459 4.16 -15.62 -27.84
CA ALA A 459 4.19 -14.16 -27.75
C ALA A 459 4.79 -13.68 -26.42
N VAL A 460 4.46 -14.33 -25.30
CA VAL A 460 5.07 -14.05 -23.98
C VAL A 460 6.56 -14.41 -23.98
N ALA A 461 6.93 -15.59 -24.50
CA ALA A 461 8.32 -16.03 -24.62
C ALA A 461 9.16 -15.02 -25.41
N LYS A 462 8.69 -14.63 -26.60
CA LYS A 462 9.35 -13.60 -27.43
C LYS A 462 9.48 -12.26 -26.71
N SER A 463 8.48 -11.87 -25.92
CA SER A 463 8.53 -10.65 -25.10
C SER A 463 9.67 -10.74 -24.07
N LEU A 464 9.72 -11.81 -23.27
CA LEU A 464 10.69 -12.01 -22.19
C LEU A 464 12.12 -12.27 -22.67
N LEU A 465 12.31 -12.84 -23.86
CA LEU A 465 13.62 -13.03 -24.47
C LEU A 465 14.27 -11.71 -24.93
N GLY A 466 13.49 -10.65 -25.13
CA GLY A 466 14.00 -9.32 -25.48
C GLY A 466 14.11 -8.37 -24.28
N GLY A 467 15.01 -7.39 -24.37
CA GLY A 467 15.22 -6.39 -23.31
C GLY A 467 16.12 -6.88 -22.17
N ASP A 468 16.61 -5.94 -21.38
CA ASP A 468 17.62 -6.15 -20.33
C ASP A 468 16.99 -6.20 -18.94
N GLN A 469 16.13 -5.22 -18.61
CA GLN A 469 15.51 -5.11 -17.29
C GLN A 469 14.18 -5.85 -17.26
N LYS A 470 14.16 -7.06 -16.67
CA LYS A 470 13.04 -7.99 -16.79
C LYS A 470 12.68 -8.62 -15.44
N ALA A 471 11.40 -8.88 -15.22
CA ALA A 471 10.92 -9.53 -14.00
C ALA A 471 9.80 -10.55 -14.27
N VAL A 472 9.78 -11.63 -13.50
CA VAL A 472 8.67 -12.59 -13.36
C VAL A 472 8.15 -12.47 -11.93
N LEU A 473 6.93 -11.96 -11.78
CA LEU A 473 6.34 -11.61 -10.51
C LEU A 473 5.16 -12.53 -10.21
N LEU A 474 5.28 -13.31 -9.12
CA LEU A 474 4.19 -14.12 -8.60
C LEU A 474 3.32 -13.27 -7.67
N GLY A 475 2.05 -13.14 -8.02
CA GLY A 475 1.06 -12.40 -7.24
C GLY A 475 0.51 -13.15 -6.04
N ASN A 476 -0.43 -12.53 -5.34
CA ASN A 476 -1.06 -13.09 -4.14
C ASN A 476 -1.77 -14.41 -4.45
N ALA A 477 -2.56 -14.48 -5.52
CA ALA A 477 -3.24 -15.72 -5.89
C ALA A 477 -2.25 -16.82 -6.28
N ALA A 478 -1.14 -16.48 -6.97
CA ALA A 478 -0.08 -17.45 -7.26
C ALA A 478 0.66 -17.93 -5.99
N ALA A 479 0.87 -17.06 -5.01
CA ALA A 479 1.45 -17.41 -3.72
C ALA A 479 0.51 -18.28 -2.87
N HIS A 480 -0.80 -18.11 -3.00
CA HIS A 480 -1.83 -18.82 -2.25
C HIS A 480 -2.27 -20.13 -2.92
N HIS A 481 -1.87 -20.34 -4.18
CA HIS A 481 -2.25 -21.49 -4.99
C HIS A 481 -1.80 -22.84 -4.38
N ALA A 482 -2.59 -23.90 -4.61
CA ALA A 482 -2.31 -25.26 -4.12
C ALA A 482 -1.05 -25.91 -4.71
N LYS A 483 -0.49 -25.32 -5.77
CA LYS A 483 0.78 -25.69 -6.41
C LYS A 483 1.76 -24.53 -6.52
N ALA A 484 1.79 -23.65 -5.51
CA ALA A 484 2.67 -22.47 -5.51
C ALA A 484 4.16 -22.83 -5.69
N SER A 485 4.61 -23.97 -5.15
CA SER A 485 5.98 -24.48 -5.32
C SER A 485 6.32 -24.83 -6.77
N SER A 486 5.39 -25.43 -7.52
CA SER A 486 5.55 -25.72 -8.96
C SER A 486 5.57 -24.44 -9.80
N LEU A 487 4.70 -23.48 -9.49
CA LEU A 487 4.71 -22.16 -10.13
C LEU A 487 6.05 -21.44 -9.90
N LEU A 488 6.59 -21.50 -8.69
CA LEU A 488 7.89 -20.92 -8.37
C LEU A 488 9.04 -21.62 -9.10
N ALA A 489 9.04 -22.94 -9.20
CA ALA A 489 10.06 -23.69 -9.92
C ALA A 489 10.09 -23.31 -11.41
N LEU A 490 8.92 -23.24 -12.06
CA LEU A 490 8.79 -22.78 -13.44
C LEU A 490 9.21 -21.32 -13.60
N ALA A 491 8.80 -20.43 -12.68
CA ALA A 491 9.20 -19.02 -12.71
C ALA A 491 10.72 -18.86 -12.57
N ASN A 492 11.39 -19.63 -11.70
CA ASN A 492 12.84 -19.65 -11.58
C ASN A 492 13.52 -20.13 -12.86
N TRP A 493 13.01 -21.20 -13.48
CA TRP A 493 13.54 -21.67 -14.76
C TRP A 493 13.38 -20.62 -15.87
N ILE A 494 12.21 -19.98 -15.98
CA ILE A 494 11.96 -18.88 -16.92
C ILE A 494 12.93 -17.72 -16.65
N GLY A 495 13.09 -17.33 -15.38
CA GLY A 495 14.04 -16.30 -14.97
C GLY A 495 15.46 -16.64 -15.38
N GLN A 496 15.90 -17.88 -15.18
CA GLN A 496 17.22 -18.36 -15.58
C GLN A 496 17.45 -18.29 -17.10
N GLN A 497 16.47 -18.72 -17.90
CA GLN A 497 16.61 -18.73 -19.36
C GLN A 497 16.48 -17.33 -19.99
N THR A 498 15.76 -16.42 -19.34
CA THR A 498 15.52 -15.08 -19.88
C THR A 498 16.43 -14.02 -19.26
N GLY A 499 17.05 -14.27 -18.12
CA GLY A 499 17.75 -13.26 -17.32
C GLY A 499 16.80 -12.34 -16.53
N ALA A 500 15.51 -12.69 -16.43
CA ALA A 500 14.56 -11.96 -15.61
C ALA A 500 14.77 -12.25 -14.12
N THR A 501 14.62 -11.23 -13.26
CA THR A 501 14.52 -11.46 -11.82
C THR A 501 13.20 -12.14 -11.50
N VAL A 502 13.17 -12.95 -10.44
CA VAL A 502 11.97 -13.67 -10.02
C VAL A 502 11.63 -13.26 -8.61
N GLY A 503 10.36 -12.99 -8.33
CA GLY A 503 9.93 -12.73 -6.97
C GLY A 503 8.44 -12.67 -6.74
N TYR A 504 8.10 -12.54 -5.46
CA TYR A 504 6.72 -12.48 -4.98
C TYR A 504 6.34 -11.04 -4.66
N LEU A 505 5.12 -10.65 -5.03
CA LEU A 505 4.58 -9.36 -4.61
C LEU A 505 4.37 -9.29 -3.10
N THR A 506 4.12 -10.45 -2.46
CA THR A 506 3.84 -10.67 -1.02
C THR A 506 2.56 -9.97 -0.53
N GLU A 507 1.73 -10.64 0.27
CA GLU A 507 0.34 -10.20 0.47
C GLU A 507 0.16 -9.01 1.44
N ALA A 508 1.00 -8.87 2.46
CA ALA A 508 0.77 -7.95 3.58
C ALA A 508 2.03 -7.15 3.95
N ALA A 509 1.86 -6.14 4.81
CA ALA A 509 2.91 -5.21 5.20
C ALA A 509 4.17 -5.86 5.81
N ASN A 510 4.03 -7.05 6.38
CA ASN A 510 5.14 -7.72 7.06
C ASN A 510 5.31 -9.18 6.66
N THR A 511 4.83 -9.62 5.50
CA THR A 511 5.00 -11.01 5.03
C THR A 511 6.48 -11.43 4.94
N VAL A 512 7.37 -10.51 4.54
CA VAL A 512 8.83 -10.77 4.53
C VAL A 512 9.36 -10.85 5.96
N GLY A 513 8.95 -9.92 6.84
CA GLY A 513 9.36 -9.89 8.25
C GLY A 513 8.91 -11.13 9.02
N ALA A 514 7.70 -11.62 8.79
CA ALA A 514 7.16 -12.85 9.36
C ALA A 514 8.07 -14.05 9.10
N GLN A 515 8.59 -14.19 7.88
CA GLN A 515 9.54 -15.24 7.52
C GLN A 515 10.90 -15.04 8.21
N LEU A 516 11.41 -13.80 8.25
CA LEU A 516 12.71 -13.48 8.85
C LEU A 516 12.74 -13.77 10.36
N VAL A 517 11.63 -13.53 11.07
CA VAL A 517 11.50 -13.85 12.52
C VAL A 517 10.98 -15.27 12.77
N LYS A 518 10.87 -16.09 11.71
CA LYS A 518 10.42 -17.48 11.78
C LYS A 518 9.03 -17.60 12.42
N ALA A 519 8.09 -16.72 12.09
CA ALA A 519 6.67 -16.86 12.43
C ALA A 519 5.98 -17.86 11.46
N LEU A 520 6.56 -19.06 11.39
CA LEU A 520 6.22 -20.18 10.52
C LEU A 520 6.38 -21.50 11.29
N PRO A 521 5.78 -22.61 10.82
CA PRO A 521 5.82 -23.87 11.56
C PRO A 521 7.24 -24.37 11.70
N GLY A 522 7.61 -24.79 12.90
CA GLY A 522 8.87 -25.48 13.13
C GLY A 522 8.79 -26.97 12.79
N GLN A 523 9.80 -27.72 13.19
CA GLN A 523 9.85 -29.16 12.92
C GLN A 523 8.71 -29.89 13.63
N GLY A 524 7.87 -30.59 12.85
CA GLY A 524 6.70 -31.33 13.38
C GLY A 524 5.52 -30.45 13.77
N GLY A 525 5.60 -29.13 13.56
CA GLY A 525 4.49 -28.21 13.79
C GLY A 525 3.42 -28.30 12.70
N LEU A 526 2.16 -28.11 13.10
CA LEU A 526 1.01 -27.99 12.20
C LEU A 526 1.07 -26.65 11.44
N ASN A 527 0.69 -26.69 10.17
CA ASN A 527 0.51 -25.49 9.36
C ASN A 527 -0.88 -24.84 9.57
N ALA A 528 -1.07 -23.63 9.02
CA ALA A 528 -2.34 -22.89 9.17
C ALA A 528 -3.58 -23.72 8.77
N GLY A 529 -3.54 -24.40 7.63
CA GLY A 529 -4.64 -25.22 7.14
C GLY A 529 -4.98 -26.37 8.10
N GLN A 530 -3.96 -27.07 8.61
CA GLN A 530 -4.12 -28.15 9.58
C GLN A 530 -4.66 -27.67 10.94
N MET A 531 -4.22 -26.49 11.39
CA MET A 531 -4.71 -25.89 12.63
C MET A 531 -6.20 -25.50 12.51
N LEU A 532 -6.59 -24.89 11.39
CA LEU A 532 -7.94 -24.36 11.15
C LEU A 532 -9.02 -25.44 10.99
N VAL A 533 -8.66 -26.67 10.62
CA VAL A 533 -9.59 -27.80 10.51
C VAL A 533 -9.80 -28.59 11.81
N GLY A 534 -9.25 -28.14 12.94
CA GLY A 534 -9.48 -28.74 14.26
C GLY A 534 -8.27 -29.48 14.86
N GLY A 535 -7.05 -29.15 14.44
CA GLY A 535 -5.82 -29.74 14.95
C GLY A 535 -5.38 -29.25 16.35
N LEU A 536 -6.06 -28.25 16.92
CA LEU A 536 -5.64 -27.58 18.16
C LEU A 536 -6.64 -27.78 19.30
N LYS A 537 -6.12 -27.75 20.54
CA LYS A 537 -6.93 -27.64 21.77
C LYS A 537 -6.90 -26.25 22.37
N ALA A 538 -5.84 -25.47 22.10
CA ALA A 538 -5.82 -24.03 22.34
C ALA A 538 -5.28 -23.28 21.11
N ALA A 539 -5.95 -22.20 20.72
CA ALA A 539 -5.55 -21.35 19.62
C ALA A 539 -5.34 -19.90 20.08
N ILE A 540 -4.21 -19.33 19.72
CA ILE A 540 -3.92 -17.89 19.86
C ILE A 540 -4.09 -17.27 18.48
N LEU A 541 -4.98 -16.29 18.41
CA LEU A 541 -5.31 -15.53 17.21
C LEU A 541 -4.72 -14.12 17.36
N LEU A 542 -3.70 -13.79 16.57
CA LEU A 542 -3.07 -12.47 16.61
C LEU A 542 -3.46 -11.65 15.38
N ASN A 543 -4.28 -10.63 15.59
CA ASN A 543 -4.70 -9.64 14.60
C ASN A 543 -5.30 -10.27 13.32
N ASN A 544 -5.99 -11.41 13.45
CA ASN A 544 -6.67 -12.08 12.35
C ASN A 544 -8.15 -12.35 12.69
N GLU A 545 -8.96 -12.40 11.63
CA GLU A 545 -10.37 -12.75 11.65
C GLU A 545 -10.52 -14.02 10.79
N PRO A 546 -10.34 -15.23 11.35
CA PRO A 546 -10.14 -16.44 10.54
C PRO A 546 -11.26 -16.75 9.53
N ALA A 547 -12.49 -16.29 9.78
CA ALA A 547 -13.59 -16.41 8.83
C ALA A 547 -13.36 -15.64 7.52
N LEU A 548 -12.59 -14.56 7.55
CA LEU A 548 -12.34 -13.65 6.42
C LEU A 548 -10.88 -13.72 5.92
N ASP A 549 -9.96 -14.07 6.81
CA ASP A 549 -8.52 -13.99 6.55
C ASP A 549 -7.90 -15.33 6.15
N THR A 550 -8.69 -16.41 6.04
CA THR A 550 -8.16 -17.76 5.79
C THR A 550 -8.82 -18.46 4.60
N ALA A 551 -8.11 -19.41 4.00
CA ALA A 551 -8.64 -20.20 2.88
C ALA A 551 -9.68 -21.26 3.29
N VAL A 552 -9.69 -21.69 4.55
CA VAL A 552 -10.52 -22.83 5.03
C VAL A 552 -11.63 -22.37 5.99
N GLY A 553 -11.63 -21.09 6.39
CA GLY A 553 -12.55 -20.54 7.38
C GLY A 553 -12.16 -20.90 8.82
N ALA A 554 -13.06 -20.60 9.76
CA ALA A 554 -12.79 -20.67 11.20
C ALA A 554 -13.40 -21.90 11.92
N GLN A 555 -14.18 -22.73 11.22
CA GLN A 555 -15.08 -23.70 11.87
C GLN A 555 -14.36 -24.72 12.75
N GLY A 556 -13.17 -25.18 12.37
CA GLY A 556 -12.42 -26.14 13.18
C GLY A 556 -11.91 -25.56 14.50
N LEU A 557 -11.77 -24.23 14.62
CA LEU A 557 -11.37 -23.58 15.87
C LEU A 557 -12.47 -23.66 16.95
N ALA A 558 -13.74 -23.80 16.56
CA ALA A 558 -14.83 -23.96 17.52
C ALA A 558 -14.73 -25.27 18.36
N SER A 559 -13.90 -26.22 17.92
CA SER A 559 -13.64 -27.46 18.65
C SER A 559 -12.48 -27.36 19.67
N ALA A 560 -11.74 -26.23 19.65
CA ALA A 560 -10.71 -25.96 20.64
C ALA A 560 -11.35 -25.69 22.01
N GLY A 561 -10.70 -26.14 23.08
CA GLY A 561 -11.15 -25.86 24.45
C GLY A 561 -10.81 -24.45 24.92
N MET A 562 -9.97 -23.74 24.17
CA MET A 562 -9.61 -22.35 24.44
C MET A 562 -9.21 -21.61 23.15
N VAL A 563 -9.85 -20.49 22.87
CA VAL A 563 -9.47 -19.58 21.77
C VAL A 563 -9.28 -18.17 22.32
N VAL A 564 -8.06 -17.63 22.13
CA VAL A 564 -7.66 -16.30 22.62
C VAL A 564 -7.44 -15.38 21.42
N THR A 565 -8.30 -14.38 21.27
CA THR A 565 -8.19 -13.36 20.21
C THR A 565 -7.54 -12.09 20.73
N LEU A 566 -6.37 -11.75 20.18
CA LEU A 566 -5.72 -10.46 20.33
C LEU A 566 -6.09 -9.61 19.11
N SER A 567 -7.00 -8.64 19.27
CA SER A 567 -7.46 -7.79 18.16
C SER A 567 -7.71 -6.34 18.61
N PRO A 568 -7.54 -5.34 17.70
CA PRO A 568 -8.02 -3.98 17.94
C PRO A 568 -9.54 -3.85 17.99
N PHE A 569 -10.28 -4.86 17.51
CA PHE A 569 -11.73 -4.82 17.31
C PHE A 569 -12.46 -5.95 18.01
N LYS A 570 -13.74 -5.75 18.31
CA LYS A 570 -14.66 -6.78 18.81
C LYS A 570 -15.00 -7.76 17.67
N THR A 571 -14.14 -8.75 17.47
CA THR A 571 -14.26 -9.77 16.42
C THR A 571 -14.09 -11.18 17.00
N ASN A 572 -14.35 -12.21 16.19
CA ASN A 572 -14.25 -13.63 16.55
C ASN A 572 -15.08 -14.02 17.80
N MET A 573 -16.16 -13.30 18.10
CA MET A 573 -16.96 -13.48 19.33
C MET A 573 -17.71 -14.83 19.39
N ASP A 574 -17.95 -15.40 18.22
CA ASP A 574 -18.55 -16.71 18.00
C ASP A 574 -17.60 -17.86 18.40
N ILE A 575 -16.32 -17.73 18.06
CA ILE A 575 -15.30 -18.78 18.28
C ILE A 575 -14.39 -18.55 19.50
N SER A 576 -14.33 -17.34 20.06
CA SER A 576 -13.37 -17.00 21.13
C SER A 576 -13.92 -17.21 22.54
N ASP A 577 -13.03 -17.54 23.47
CA ASP A 577 -13.27 -17.54 24.92
C ASP A 577 -12.73 -16.26 25.58
N VAL A 578 -11.69 -15.68 24.98
CA VAL A 578 -11.01 -14.48 25.48
C VAL A 578 -10.78 -13.49 24.34
N LEU A 579 -11.12 -12.23 24.57
CA LEU A 579 -10.74 -11.11 23.71
C LEU A 579 -9.79 -10.17 24.47
N LEU A 580 -8.60 -9.94 23.91
CA LEU A 580 -7.59 -9.04 24.46
C LEU A 580 -7.44 -7.82 23.54
N PRO A 581 -7.73 -6.59 24.01
CA PRO A 581 -7.64 -5.38 23.20
C PRO A 581 -6.18 -5.00 22.93
N ILE A 582 -5.78 -5.12 21.66
CA ILE A 582 -4.46 -4.68 21.21
C ILE A 582 -4.50 -3.40 20.37
N ALA A 583 -3.43 -2.61 20.47
CA ALA A 583 -3.34 -1.32 19.81
C ALA A 583 -3.15 -1.47 18.28
N PRO A 584 -3.89 -0.71 17.44
CA PRO A 584 -3.58 -0.59 16.01
C PRO A 584 -2.27 0.19 15.80
N PHE A 585 -1.79 0.21 14.55
CA PHE A 585 -0.49 0.81 14.16
C PHE A 585 -0.30 2.28 14.58
N THR A 586 -1.37 3.03 14.78
CA THR A 586 -1.34 4.44 15.24
C THR A 586 -1.13 4.59 16.75
N GLU A 587 -1.35 3.53 17.53
CA GLU A 587 -1.34 3.51 19.00
C GLU A 587 -0.19 2.66 19.57
N THR A 588 0.59 2.02 18.69
CA THR A 588 1.74 1.17 19.05
C THR A 588 3.01 1.62 18.35
N SER A 589 4.15 1.13 18.83
CA SER A 589 5.43 1.21 18.13
C SER A 589 5.82 -0.17 17.64
N GLY A 590 6.46 -0.21 16.48
CA GLY A 590 6.94 -1.45 15.90
C GLY A 590 7.53 -1.20 14.51
N SER A 591 7.80 -2.29 13.81
CA SER A 591 8.48 -2.26 12.52
C SER A 591 7.86 -3.23 11.52
N PHE A 592 7.91 -2.86 10.25
CA PHE A 592 7.56 -3.74 9.14
C PHE A 592 8.76 -3.96 8.23
N VAL A 593 8.84 -5.12 7.60
CA VAL A 593 9.77 -5.40 6.50
C VAL A 593 8.93 -5.59 5.24
N ASN A 594 9.03 -4.61 4.33
CA ASN A 594 8.23 -4.55 3.11
C ASN A 594 8.71 -5.57 2.03
N ALA A 595 8.07 -5.58 0.86
CA ALA A 595 8.32 -6.57 -0.19
C ALA A 595 9.77 -6.61 -0.70
N GLU A 596 10.47 -5.47 -0.74
CA GLU A 596 11.89 -5.43 -1.14
C GLU A 596 12.85 -5.79 -0.02
N GLY A 597 12.35 -6.07 1.19
CA GLY A 597 13.17 -6.37 2.37
C GLY A 597 13.58 -5.12 3.16
N ARG A 598 12.98 -3.95 2.93
CA ARG A 598 13.29 -2.73 3.69
C ARG A 598 12.62 -2.73 5.05
N LEU A 599 13.42 -2.60 6.10
CA LEU A 599 12.95 -2.40 7.47
C LEU A 599 12.47 -0.96 7.65
N GLN A 600 11.24 -0.79 8.12
CA GLN A 600 10.62 0.51 8.37
C GLN A 600 9.96 0.51 9.75
N GLY A 601 10.58 1.19 10.70
CA GLY A 601 10.11 1.40 12.06
C GLY A 601 9.24 2.65 12.20
N PHE A 602 8.24 2.56 13.07
CA PHE A 602 7.32 3.65 13.41
C PHE A 602 7.03 3.70 14.91
N HIS A 603 6.45 4.81 15.35
CA HIS A 603 6.09 5.05 16.74
C HIS A 603 4.60 5.34 16.87
N ALA A 604 4.05 5.12 18.07
CA ALA A 604 2.68 5.49 18.38
C ALA A 604 2.48 7.00 18.17
N VAL A 605 1.45 7.36 17.41
CA VAL A 605 1.11 8.76 17.10
C VAL A 605 0.02 9.32 18.03
N VAL A 606 -0.77 8.43 18.63
CA VAL A 606 -1.79 8.72 19.64
C VAL A 606 -1.67 7.73 20.81
N ARG A 607 -2.35 8.04 21.92
CA ARG A 607 -2.43 7.12 23.06
C ARG A 607 -3.43 6.00 22.73
N PRO A 608 -3.22 4.77 23.24
CA PRO A 608 -4.18 3.69 23.09
C PRO A 608 -5.59 4.08 23.56
N LEU A 609 -6.61 3.61 22.84
CA LEU A 609 -8.02 3.87 23.18
C LEU A 609 -8.48 2.97 24.34
N GLY A 610 -9.06 3.57 25.39
CA GLY A 610 -9.52 2.82 26.57
C GLY A 610 -8.39 2.07 27.27
N ASP A 611 -8.63 0.81 27.63
CA ASP A 611 -7.64 -0.08 28.23
C ASP A 611 -6.80 -0.86 27.21
N THR A 612 -6.87 -0.53 25.93
CA THR A 612 -6.03 -1.14 24.89
C THR A 612 -4.54 -1.05 25.23
N ARG A 613 -3.76 -2.08 24.86
CA ARG A 613 -2.29 -2.11 25.03
C ARG A 613 -1.59 -2.53 23.73
N PRO A 614 -0.38 -2.03 23.43
CA PRO A 614 0.47 -2.60 22.38
C PRO A 614 0.58 -4.12 22.49
N ALA A 615 0.38 -4.87 21.40
CA ALA A 615 0.36 -6.34 21.49
C ALA A 615 1.72 -6.90 21.95
N TRP A 616 2.83 -6.28 21.56
CA TRP A 616 4.15 -6.67 22.05
C TRP A 616 4.26 -6.60 23.58
N LYS A 617 3.60 -5.64 24.23
CA LYS A 617 3.56 -5.54 25.71
C LYS A 617 2.68 -6.64 26.32
N VAL A 618 1.55 -6.95 25.68
CA VAL A 618 0.65 -8.03 26.11
C VAL A 618 1.38 -9.37 26.04
N LEU A 619 2.00 -9.67 24.90
CA LEU A 619 2.79 -10.88 24.67
C LEU A 619 3.97 -10.97 25.64
N ARG A 620 4.64 -9.85 25.92
CA ARG A 620 5.69 -9.76 26.93
C ARG A 620 5.21 -10.18 28.31
N VAL A 621 4.10 -9.61 28.78
CA VAL A 621 3.57 -9.95 30.11
C VAL A 621 3.09 -11.40 30.16
N LEU A 622 2.46 -11.91 29.10
CA LEU A 622 2.09 -13.33 29.01
C LEU A 622 3.31 -14.24 29.10
N GLY A 623 4.40 -13.94 28.39
CA GLY A 623 5.65 -14.70 28.49
C GLY A 623 6.19 -14.76 29.91
N ASN A 624 6.17 -13.63 30.64
CA ASN A 624 6.59 -13.57 32.03
C ASN A 624 5.67 -14.38 32.97
N LEU A 625 4.34 -14.30 32.81
CA LEU A 625 3.37 -15.09 33.60
C LEU A 625 3.48 -16.60 33.35
N LEU A 626 3.98 -16.98 32.17
CA LEU A 626 4.25 -18.36 31.78
C LEU A 626 5.66 -18.82 32.17
N ASP A 627 6.46 -17.97 32.84
CA ASP A 627 7.84 -18.22 33.25
C ASP A 627 8.77 -18.57 32.06
N LEU A 628 8.53 -17.94 30.91
CA LEU A 628 9.29 -18.17 29.67
C LEU A 628 10.46 -17.19 29.54
N PRO A 629 11.64 -17.64 29.05
CA PRO A 629 12.78 -16.76 28.82
C PRO A 629 12.58 -15.86 27.59
N GLY A 630 13.27 -14.72 27.55
CA GLY A 630 13.31 -13.84 26.37
C GLY A 630 12.20 -12.78 26.31
N PHE A 631 11.47 -12.59 27.41
CA PHE A 631 10.37 -11.62 27.53
C PHE A 631 10.68 -10.42 28.45
N ASP A 632 11.96 -10.13 28.67
CA ASP A 632 12.40 -9.04 29.56
C ASP A 632 12.52 -7.67 28.86
N ALA A 633 12.31 -7.60 27.55
CA ALA A 633 12.45 -6.37 26.77
C ALA A 633 11.52 -5.25 27.27
N ASP A 634 12.06 -4.06 27.52
CA ASP A 634 11.32 -2.91 28.04
C ASP A 634 10.74 -2.00 26.94
N SER A 635 11.12 -2.23 25.68
CA SER A 635 10.79 -1.43 24.52
C SER A 635 10.65 -2.28 23.25
N SER A 636 9.85 -1.81 22.28
CA SER A 636 9.76 -2.47 20.96
C SER A 636 11.11 -2.48 20.24
N GLN A 637 11.94 -1.45 20.43
CA GLN A 637 13.28 -1.40 19.84
C GLN A 637 14.21 -2.49 20.38
N ALA A 638 14.11 -2.83 21.67
CA ALA A 638 14.85 -3.95 22.25
C ALA A 638 14.38 -5.29 21.67
N VAL A 639 13.07 -5.46 21.49
CA VAL A 639 12.51 -6.65 20.81
C VAL A 639 13.02 -6.75 19.37
N LEU A 640 12.98 -5.66 18.61
CA LEU A 640 13.51 -5.60 17.24
C LEU A 640 15.00 -5.95 17.19
N ALA A 641 15.81 -5.39 18.08
CA ALA A 641 17.24 -5.66 18.12
C ALA A 641 17.56 -7.14 18.38
N SER A 642 16.72 -7.83 19.15
CA SER A 642 16.81 -9.27 19.37
C SER A 642 16.31 -10.08 18.17
N ALA A 643 15.16 -9.68 17.60
CA ALA A 643 14.48 -10.43 16.54
C ALA A 643 15.17 -10.30 15.17
N LEU A 644 15.71 -9.12 14.85
CA LEU A 644 16.38 -8.84 13.58
C LEU A 644 17.66 -8.01 13.82
N PRO A 645 18.70 -8.63 14.41
CA PRO A 645 19.92 -7.92 14.79
C PRO A 645 20.67 -7.38 13.57
N GLY A 646 21.25 -6.18 13.73
CA GLY A 646 22.17 -5.58 12.76
C GLY A 646 21.52 -4.84 11.59
N VAL A 647 20.19 -4.71 11.56
CA VAL A 647 19.46 -4.01 10.49
C VAL A 647 19.00 -2.63 10.97
N ALA A 648 19.49 -1.57 10.34
CA ALA A 648 19.10 -0.21 10.67
C ALA A 648 17.75 0.17 10.04
N ASN A 649 17.00 1.05 10.71
CA ASN A 649 15.75 1.59 10.17
C ASN A 649 15.97 2.25 8.79
N GLY A 650 15.11 1.94 7.83
CA GLY A 650 15.20 2.40 6.45
C GLY A 650 16.16 1.60 5.57
N SER A 651 16.91 0.63 6.13
CA SER A 651 17.83 -0.21 5.35
C SER A 651 17.12 -1.45 4.81
N VAL A 652 17.61 -1.96 3.68
CA VAL A 652 17.22 -3.27 3.15
C VAL A 652 18.01 -4.34 3.92
N VAL A 653 17.35 -5.42 4.32
CA VAL A 653 18.02 -6.55 4.95
C VAL A 653 19.07 -7.14 4.00
N ASP A 654 20.10 -7.77 4.56
CA ASP A 654 21.16 -8.37 3.75
C ASP A 654 20.59 -9.36 2.72
N ALA A 655 21.08 -9.28 1.48
CA ALA A 655 20.64 -10.13 0.38
C ALA A 655 20.80 -11.63 0.69
N ILE A 656 21.73 -12.03 1.58
CA ILE A 656 21.86 -13.42 2.01
C ILE A 656 20.62 -13.94 2.76
N ARG A 657 19.80 -13.04 3.31
CA ARG A 657 18.54 -13.36 4.01
C ARG A 657 17.32 -13.32 3.08
N LEU A 658 17.50 -13.10 1.78
CA LEU A 658 16.42 -12.97 0.81
C LEU A 658 16.65 -13.91 -0.38
N SER A 659 15.70 -14.81 -0.66
CA SER A 659 15.82 -15.71 -1.81
C SER A 659 14.49 -16.19 -2.35
N ASN A 660 14.36 -16.16 -3.67
CA ASN A 660 13.24 -16.72 -4.42
C ASN A 660 13.57 -18.05 -5.10
N THR A 661 14.71 -18.68 -4.78
CA THR A 661 15.09 -19.99 -5.34
C THR A 661 14.11 -21.09 -4.95
N GLY A 662 13.52 -21.77 -5.94
CA GLY A 662 12.69 -22.95 -5.75
C GLY A 662 13.18 -24.09 -6.66
N SER A 663 13.24 -25.30 -6.11
CA SER A 663 13.70 -26.52 -6.83
C SER A 663 12.70 -27.68 -6.70
N ALA A 664 11.44 -27.38 -6.40
CA ALA A 664 10.39 -28.40 -6.35
C ALA A 664 10.22 -29.05 -7.73
N ALA A 665 9.89 -30.34 -7.75
CA ALA A 665 9.46 -31.01 -8.97
C ALA A 665 8.16 -30.36 -9.47
N VAL A 666 8.10 -30.08 -10.77
CA VAL A 666 6.93 -29.44 -11.37
C VAL A 666 5.83 -30.48 -11.54
N ASP A 667 4.69 -30.24 -10.90
CA ASP A 667 3.49 -31.05 -11.02
C ASP A 667 2.42 -30.31 -11.84
N THR A 668 2.23 -30.74 -13.08
CA THR A 668 1.29 -30.14 -14.04
C THR A 668 -0.14 -30.62 -13.88
N ALA A 669 -0.44 -31.56 -12.97
CA ALA A 669 -1.81 -31.97 -12.74
C ALA A 669 -2.64 -30.75 -12.25
N PRO A 670 -3.92 -30.62 -12.67
CA PRO A 670 -4.76 -29.52 -12.24
C PRO A 670 -4.84 -29.42 -10.71
N ALA A 671 -4.90 -28.20 -10.19
CA ALA A 671 -5.23 -27.96 -8.78
C ALA A 671 -6.75 -27.95 -8.57
N ASP A 672 -7.20 -28.49 -7.45
CA ASP A 672 -8.62 -28.67 -7.12
C ASP A 672 -9.24 -27.48 -6.36
N VAL A 673 -8.43 -26.47 -5.99
CA VAL A 673 -8.84 -25.36 -5.13
C VAL A 673 -8.46 -24.02 -5.75
N VAL A 674 -9.44 -23.13 -5.85
CA VAL A 674 -9.24 -21.75 -6.30
C VAL A 674 -8.44 -20.98 -5.23
N PRO A 675 -7.39 -20.22 -5.58
CA PRO A 675 -6.64 -19.43 -4.62
C PRO A 675 -7.51 -18.44 -3.84
N CYS A 676 -7.37 -18.44 -2.51
CA CYS A 676 -8.02 -17.47 -1.63
C CYS A 676 -7.30 -16.12 -1.72
N VAL A 677 -7.97 -15.07 -2.19
CA VAL A 677 -7.44 -13.69 -2.22
C VAL A 677 -8.50 -12.73 -1.72
N ALA A 678 -8.09 -11.77 -0.89
CA ALA A 678 -8.99 -10.75 -0.35
C ALA A 678 -9.13 -9.56 -1.31
N SER A 679 -10.33 -8.96 -1.33
CA SER A 679 -10.55 -7.67 -1.99
C SER A 679 -9.77 -6.56 -1.30
N ILE A 680 -9.44 -5.49 -2.03
CA ILE A 680 -8.65 -4.35 -1.56
C ILE A 680 -9.16 -3.73 -0.24
N TYR A 681 -10.48 -3.72 -0.01
CA TYR A 681 -11.11 -3.19 1.20
C TYR A 681 -11.59 -4.28 2.17
N GLN A 682 -11.08 -5.50 2.01
CA GLN A 682 -11.30 -6.66 2.88
C GLN A 682 -9.98 -7.30 3.38
N LEU A 683 -8.83 -6.66 3.15
CA LEU A 683 -7.50 -7.21 3.45
C LEU A 683 -7.25 -7.47 4.95
N ASP A 684 -7.67 -6.52 5.79
CA ASP A 684 -7.46 -6.52 7.23
C ASP A 684 -8.61 -5.86 8.00
N GLY A 685 -8.57 -5.96 9.33
CA GLY A 685 -9.63 -5.44 10.19
C GLY A 685 -9.82 -3.92 10.17
N LEU A 686 -8.81 -3.13 9.77
CA LEU A 686 -8.91 -1.67 9.68
C LEU A 686 -9.68 -1.27 8.43
N VAL A 687 -9.34 -1.82 7.26
CA VAL A 687 -10.02 -1.47 6.01
C VAL A 687 -11.48 -1.93 5.99
N ARG A 688 -11.78 -3.06 6.65
CA ARG A 688 -13.15 -3.58 6.83
C ARG A 688 -14.07 -2.65 7.61
N ARG A 689 -13.51 -1.82 8.49
CA ARG A 689 -14.23 -0.94 9.41
C ARG A 689 -14.09 0.54 9.06
N SER A 690 -13.65 0.87 7.85
CA SER A 690 -13.72 2.23 7.31
C SER A 690 -14.98 2.37 6.48
N THR A 691 -15.95 3.12 6.99
CA THR A 691 -17.23 3.36 6.35
C THR A 691 -17.07 3.93 4.93
N ALA A 692 -16.18 4.90 4.73
CA ALA A 692 -15.99 5.51 3.43
C ALA A 692 -15.45 4.53 2.40
N LEU A 693 -14.51 3.65 2.79
CA LEU A 693 -13.99 2.58 1.92
C LEU A 693 -15.07 1.55 1.59
N GLN A 694 -15.91 1.16 2.56
CA GLN A 694 -16.99 0.20 2.33
C GLN A 694 -18.10 0.72 1.40
N LEU A 695 -18.19 2.04 1.19
CA LEU A 695 -19.15 2.65 0.27
C LEU A 695 -18.68 2.69 -1.20
N THR A 696 -17.42 2.33 -1.48
CA THR A 696 -16.84 2.33 -2.84
C THR A 696 -17.36 1.18 -3.71
N ALA A 697 -17.20 1.29 -5.03
CA ALA A 697 -17.58 0.22 -5.96
C ALA A 697 -16.87 -1.11 -5.68
N ASP A 698 -15.56 -1.08 -5.38
CA ASP A 698 -14.76 -2.28 -5.08
C ASP A 698 -15.28 -3.02 -3.83
N ALA A 699 -15.66 -2.29 -2.78
CA ALA A 699 -16.19 -2.91 -1.56
C ALA A 699 -17.58 -3.51 -1.78
N ARG A 700 -18.46 -2.79 -2.48
CA ARG A 700 -19.81 -3.28 -2.82
C ARG A 700 -19.75 -4.53 -3.71
N ALA A 701 -18.83 -4.55 -4.67
CA ALA A 701 -18.61 -5.71 -5.53
C ALA A 701 -18.16 -6.93 -4.72
N ALA A 702 -17.26 -6.76 -3.74
CA ALA A 702 -16.84 -7.84 -2.85
C ALA A 702 -18.00 -8.37 -2.00
N GLN A 703 -18.80 -7.49 -1.39
CA GLN A 703 -19.96 -7.87 -0.57
C GLN A 703 -21.04 -8.60 -1.38
N ALA A 704 -21.26 -8.22 -2.65
CA ALA A 704 -22.20 -8.92 -3.52
C ALA A 704 -21.76 -10.35 -3.83
N VAL A 705 -20.44 -10.60 -3.93
CA VAL A 705 -19.89 -11.95 -4.09
C VAL A 705 -20.04 -12.74 -2.79
N GLU A 706 -19.71 -12.15 -1.63
CA GLU A 706 -19.86 -12.80 -0.32
C GLU A 706 -21.31 -13.16 0.00
N GLY A 707 -22.26 -12.25 -0.28
CA GLY A 707 -23.70 -12.47 -0.09
C GLY A 707 -24.35 -13.42 -1.11
N ALA A 708 -23.68 -13.75 -2.21
CA ALA A 708 -24.09 -14.80 -3.13
C ALA A 708 -23.53 -16.19 -2.72
N THR A 709 -22.54 -16.21 -1.82
CA THR A 709 -21.90 -17.43 -1.28
C THR A 709 -22.34 -17.79 0.14
N ALA A 710 -23.09 -16.91 0.81
CA ALA A 710 -23.76 -17.14 2.09
C ALA A 710 -25.22 -17.56 1.88
#